data_AF-A0A2P4YKK3-F1
#
_entry.id   AF-A0A2P4YKK3-F1
#
_cell.length_a   1.000
_cell.length_b   1.000
_cell.length_c   1.000
_cell.angle_alpha   90.00
_cell.angle_beta   90.00
_cell.angle_gamma   90.00
#
_symmetry.space_group_name_H-M   'P 1'
#
loop_
_entity.id
_entity.type
_entity.pdbx_description
1 polymer ?
#
loop_
_entity_poly.entity_id
_entity_poly.type
_entity_poly.pdbx_seq_one_letter_code
_entity_poly.pdbx_strand_id
1 'polypeptide(L)'
;MKSNVRATSAAVAASEPRAAFLNDRDANQQLIVSRQYARNVMVTSKYTAASFVPKTIFEFFRVVANVYFLLISVLQLATPWSPTNRFTTAGPLLFVLLVTMVKQGSEDFKRHQADEKQNRRTCRIINSGGQTEMIAWQDLQVGQLVCVENHEELPADVVILATSEEEGRCFIETSNLDGETNLKRRIAVKPTAQLVGWRELHGCPLSQEAVCSSAVRRLRGSIEHEQPNNQLYTFTGRLLLREGDRGETAVPLGPENLLLRGCSLRSCAFVVGLVIFTGSETKLLQNSRAAPSKQSKLYRTANRCMLLIFATMFGLCLASAIAAASWSKNYASRAWYLPFIKEADHVDDFIVNFFTFLILYNNLVPISLYVSLDIIKVLQANRIMGDAKMVFEGTHAVARTSELNEELGQIEYVFSDKTGTLTCNVMEFRKCSIGGVSYGFGTTEIGRAVAALASGSGPSSSSLTKAMPAKTKVNPMLRGSSGGSGLRLNIDSTDDIRDGVSVHPVRVEEGGDPKDAQVHFDPSIHFDDPGLLRALYAGGKQSELIHEFLTLLSICHTVIPETDSKTGTIAYRASSPDEEALVKAAKCLGYNFVAPAPLMKVEISCKPSLLPTSTGKMQHKYVSLGPTTKSYTIVNVNEFNSTRKRMSVVAINDETHQYVLYCKGADNMMLERAAVGKSDSDNAAHARLIGHLKTYAREGLRTLVLGRRVLSEEEYKEYNEAYMAASTALDDRETKLDVCAEWIERDMQLLGVTAIEDKLQEGVPSAIFDLAQAGIKVWVLTGDREETAINIGHACRLINDKMQLLYVNAERVDALSTQLDSLHEAPEIQRLIRSNQVADNLAMVCDGKALVHIFPSRDTRAKMSTEAVKRVEMLSAKLLDVARVCKALIACRVSPSQKAEIVQLVRKGGRQGNEKMGKGEQPITLAIGDGANDVSMIQTAHVGVGICGKEGVQAVNASDYAIAQFRFLTRLVLLHGRCNYKR
;
A
#
# COMPACT_ATOMS: atom_id res chain seq x y z
N MET A 1 21.66 27.29 -31.80
CA MET A 1 21.08 28.52 -31.21
C MET A 1 19.56 28.66 -31.33
N LYS A 2 18.88 28.08 -32.35
CA LYS A 2 17.39 28.08 -32.44
C LYS A 2 16.67 26.98 -31.63
N SER A 3 17.39 25.99 -31.08
CA SER A 3 16.80 24.92 -30.23
C SER A 3 16.66 25.32 -28.75
N ASN A 4 17.52 26.23 -28.24
CA ASN A 4 17.46 26.67 -26.85
C ASN A 4 16.35 27.69 -26.57
N VAL A 5 15.85 28.39 -27.61
CA VAL A 5 14.75 29.37 -27.46
C VAL A 5 13.39 28.68 -27.28
N ARG A 6 13.20 27.47 -27.82
CA ARG A 6 11.99 26.66 -27.58
C ARG A 6 11.96 26.04 -26.17
N ALA A 7 13.12 25.73 -25.60
CA ALA A 7 13.21 25.19 -24.24
C ALA A 7 12.97 26.28 -23.18
N THR A 8 13.40 27.52 -23.44
CA THR A 8 13.13 28.64 -22.53
C THR A 8 11.70 29.17 -22.65
N SER A 9 11.06 29.16 -23.83
CA SER A 9 9.63 29.50 -23.93
C SER A 9 8.72 28.47 -23.28
N ALA A 10 9.10 27.18 -23.28
CA ALA A 10 8.38 26.12 -22.57
C ALA A 10 8.53 26.22 -21.04
N ALA A 11 9.66 26.71 -20.54
CA ALA A 11 9.88 26.92 -19.11
C ALA A 11 9.15 28.16 -18.56
N VAL A 12 8.95 29.21 -19.38
CA VAL A 12 8.16 30.39 -18.98
C VAL A 12 6.65 30.13 -19.05
N ALA A 13 6.19 29.23 -19.95
CA ALA A 13 4.80 28.76 -19.97
C ALA A 13 4.42 27.88 -18.76
N ALA A 14 5.40 27.46 -17.94
CA ALA A 14 5.16 26.61 -16.77
C ALA A 14 4.66 27.37 -15.52
N SER A 15 4.52 28.71 -15.57
CA SER A 15 4.17 29.53 -14.40
C SER A 15 2.79 30.19 -14.43
N GLU A 16 1.99 30.05 -15.49
CA GLU A 16 0.63 30.61 -15.51
C GLU A 16 -0.39 29.60 -14.93
N PRO A 17 -1.28 30.04 -14.01
CA PRO A 17 -2.34 29.19 -13.48
C PRO A 17 -3.37 28.87 -14.56
N ARG A 18 -3.92 27.66 -14.51
CA ARG A 18 -5.01 27.24 -15.40
C ARG A 18 -6.34 27.78 -14.89
N ALA A 19 -7.31 27.92 -15.80
CA ALA A 19 -8.62 28.46 -15.48
C ALA A 19 -9.74 27.59 -16.08
N ALA A 20 -10.90 27.57 -15.45
CA ALA A 20 -12.13 27.00 -15.97
C ALA A 20 -13.31 27.91 -15.61
N PHE A 21 -14.15 28.26 -16.59
CA PHE A 21 -15.29 29.16 -16.37
C PHE A 21 -16.58 28.39 -16.00
N LEU A 22 -17.37 28.95 -15.10
CA LEU A 22 -18.67 28.40 -14.69
C LEU A 22 -19.77 28.84 -15.66
N ASN A 23 -20.45 27.88 -16.27
CA ASN A 23 -21.59 28.09 -17.20
C ASN A 23 -21.29 28.99 -18.41
N ASP A 24 -20.03 29.12 -18.81
CA ASP A 24 -19.61 29.85 -20.02
C ASP A 24 -18.95 28.88 -21.01
N ARG A 25 -19.74 28.42 -21.99
CA ARG A 25 -19.28 27.39 -22.94
C ARG A 25 -18.28 27.96 -23.95
N ASP A 26 -18.48 29.20 -24.39
CA ASP A 26 -17.67 29.82 -25.43
C ASP A 26 -16.28 30.19 -24.88
N ALA A 27 -16.23 30.76 -23.67
CA ALA A 27 -14.96 31.04 -23.01
C ALA A 27 -14.17 29.75 -22.73
N ASN A 28 -14.84 28.68 -22.29
CA ASN A 28 -14.20 27.38 -22.08
C ASN A 28 -13.69 26.76 -23.38
N GLN A 29 -14.44 26.83 -24.48
CA GLN A 29 -13.96 26.34 -25.79
C GLN A 29 -12.74 27.12 -26.28
N GLN A 30 -12.73 28.44 -26.12
CA GLN A 30 -11.57 29.27 -26.45
C GLN A 30 -10.36 28.93 -25.56
N LEU A 31 -10.56 28.69 -24.27
CA LEU A 31 -9.51 28.22 -23.36
C LEU A 31 -8.95 26.85 -23.76
N ILE A 32 -9.82 25.90 -24.12
CA ILE A 32 -9.42 24.55 -24.53
C ILE A 32 -8.50 24.62 -25.76
N VAL A 33 -8.86 25.43 -26.76
CA VAL A 33 -8.10 25.58 -28.00
C VAL A 33 -6.80 26.38 -27.77
N SER A 34 -6.87 27.48 -27.03
CA SER A 34 -5.71 28.37 -26.80
C SER A 34 -4.65 27.75 -25.88
N ARG A 35 -5.08 27.09 -24.80
CA ARG A 35 -4.20 26.48 -23.79
C ARG A 35 -4.02 24.97 -23.94
N GLN A 36 -4.55 24.37 -25.01
CA GLN A 36 -4.36 22.97 -25.39
C GLN A 36 -4.69 21.96 -24.27
N TYR A 37 -5.87 22.07 -23.67
CA TYR A 37 -6.32 21.11 -22.65
C TYR A 37 -6.46 19.69 -23.24
N ALA A 38 -6.12 18.67 -22.46
CA ALA A 38 -6.17 17.29 -22.90
C ALA A 38 -7.62 16.77 -23.05
N ARG A 39 -7.88 15.96 -24.09
CA ARG A 39 -9.15 15.26 -24.24
C ARG A 39 -9.29 14.15 -23.21
N ASN A 40 -10.51 13.81 -22.79
CA ASN A 40 -10.74 12.78 -21.78
C ASN A 40 -10.64 11.33 -22.28
N VAL A 41 -9.63 11.04 -23.10
CA VAL A 41 -9.38 9.70 -23.68
C VAL A 41 -8.26 9.01 -22.93
N MET A 42 -8.49 7.77 -22.49
CA MET A 42 -7.44 6.89 -22.01
C MET A 42 -6.77 6.17 -23.17
N VAL A 43 -5.45 6.23 -23.23
CA VAL A 43 -4.62 5.51 -24.20
C VAL A 43 -3.48 4.82 -23.45
N THR A 44 -3.57 3.50 -23.30
CA THR A 44 -2.55 2.64 -22.68
C THR A 44 -1.80 1.78 -23.72
N SER A 45 -2.30 1.74 -24.96
CA SER A 45 -1.63 1.11 -26.10
C SER A 45 -0.27 1.73 -26.41
N LYS A 46 0.70 0.90 -26.85
CA LYS A 46 2.03 1.36 -27.26
C LYS A 46 2.06 1.85 -28.72
N TYR A 47 1.25 1.21 -29.55
CA TYR A 47 1.26 1.43 -30.99
C TYR A 47 -0.08 2.00 -31.45
N THR A 48 -0.01 2.88 -32.45
CA THR A 48 -1.15 3.24 -33.27
C THR A 48 -1.13 2.38 -34.54
N ALA A 49 -2.25 2.21 -35.23
CA ALA A 49 -2.31 1.42 -36.46
C ALA A 49 -1.22 1.81 -37.49
N ALA A 50 -0.94 3.12 -37.63
CA ALA A 50 0.11 3.62 -38.52
C ALA A 50 1.53 3.47 -37.95
N SER A 51 1.72 3.57 -36.63
CA SER A 51 3.05 3.46 -36.01
C SER A 51 3.47 2.04 -35.66
N PHE A 52 2.55 1.08 -35.74
CA PHE A 52 2.78 -0.32 -35.41
C PHE A 52 3.93 -0.92 -36.23
N VAL A 53 3.84 -0.88 -37.57
CA VAL A 53 4.85 -1.49 -38.44
C VAL A 53 6.23 -0.81 -38.29
N PRO A 54 6.37 0.53 -38.41
CA PRO A 54 7.69 1.17 -38.31
C PRO A 54 8.35 1.01 -36.94
N LYS A 55 7.58 1.14 -35.85
CA LYS A 55 8.13 0.97 -34.49
C LYS A 55 8.51 -0.48 -34.20
N THR A 56 7.69 -1.44 -34.63
CA THR A 56 7.99 -2.87 -34.42
C THR A 56 9.25 -3.29 -35.16
N ILE A 57 9.42 -2.85 -36.42
CA ILE A 57 10.64 -3.11 -37.19
C ILE A 57 11.86 -2.45 -36.51
N PHE A 58 11.72 -1.22 -36.06
CA PHE A 58 12.79 -0.52 -35.35
C PHE A 58 13.18 -1.26 -34.06
N GLU A 59 12.21 -1.69 -33.25
CA GLU A 59 12.45 -2.46 -32.03
C GLU A 59 13.10 -3.81 -32.31
N PHE A 60 12.68 -4.49 -33.38
CA PHE A 60 13.27 -5.74 -33.83
C PHE A 60 14.77 -5.58 -34.17
N PHE A 61 15.14 -4.50 -34.87
CA PHE A 61 16.54 -4.22 -35.22
C PHE A 61 17.36 -3.53 -34.12
N ARG A 62 16.79 -3.23 -32.95
CA ARG A 62 17.59 -2.83 -31.78
C ARG A 62 18.42 -3.99 -31.22
N VAL A 63 18.07 -5.22 -31.57
CA VAL A 63 18.85 -6.42 -31.21
C VAL A 63 20.00 -6.60 -32.20
N VAL A 64 21.23 -6.60 -31.70
CA VAL A 64 22.46 -6.66 -32.52
C VAL A 64 22.48 -7.86 -33.47
N ALA A 65 21.96 -9.01 -33.04
CA ALA A 65 21.86 -10.21 -33.88
C ALA A 65 21.00 -9.98 -35.14
N ASN A 66 19.88 -9.28 -35.00
CA ASN A 66 18.97 -9.04 -36.12
C ASN A 66 19.60 -8.09 -37.15
N VAL A 67 20.40 -7.11 -36.69
CA VAL A 67 21.20 -6.26 -37.58
C VAL A 67 22.24 -7.07 -38.33
N TYR A 68 22.93 -8.00 -37.66
CA TYR A 68 23.88 -8.92 -38.31
C TYR A 68 23.21 -9.75 -39.41
N PHE A 69 22.06 -10.38 -39.13
CA PHE A 69 21.34 -11.16 -40.14
C PHE A 69 20.81 -10.31 -41.29
N LEU A 70 20.45 -9.06 -41.05
CA LEU A 70 20.09 -8.12 -42.11
C LEU A 70 21.29 -7.85 -43.03
N LEU A 71 22.46 -7.59 -42.46
CA LEU A 71 23.69 -7.36 -43.22
C LEU A 71 24.08 -8.58 -44.05
N ILE A 72 24.03 -9.79 -43.49
CA ILE A 72 24.31 -11.03 -44.22
C ILE A 72 23.27 -11.27 -45.32
N SER A 73 21.99 -11.00 -45.05
CA SER A 73 20.92 -11.12 -46.06
C SER A 73 21.14 -10.16 -47.24
N VAL A 74 21.51 -8.91 -46.96
CA VAL A 74 21.84 -7.92 -47.99
C VAL A 74 23.08 -8.37 -48.79
N LEU A 75 24.12 -8.86 -48.11
CA LEU A 75 25.33 -9.37 -48.75
C LEU A 75 25.02 -10.56 -49.69
N GLN A 76 24.20 -11.53 -49.25
CA GLN A 76 23.79 -12.69 -50.05
C GLN A 76 22.90 -12.32 -51.25
N LEU A 77 22.08 -11.28 -51.13
CA LEU A 77 21.20 -10.82 -52.21
C LEU A 77 21.94 -9.96 -53.24
N ALA A 78 22.86 -9.09 -52.77
CA ALA A 78 23.55 -8.13 -53.60
C ALA A 78 24.81 -8.70 -54.30
N THR A 79 25.41 -9.77 -53.76
CA THR A 79 26.68 -10.29 -54.25
C THR A 79 26.60 -11.74 -54.72
N PRO A 80 27.39 -12.15 -55.72
CA PRO A 80 27.53 -13.56 -56.11
C PRO A 80 28.44 -14.37 -55.17
N TRP A 81 28.96 -13.77 -54.09
CA TRP A 81 29.91 -14.39 -53.16
C TRP A 81 29.28 -15.45 -52.25
N SER A 82 27.96 -15.65 -52.33
CA SER A 82 27.26 -16.62 -51.49
C SER A 82 27.44 -18.05 -52.02
N PRO A 83 28.01 -18.98 -51.24
CA PRO A 83 28.07 -20.41 -51.60
C PRO A 83 26.72 -21.11 -51.43
N THR A 84 25.78 -20.46 -50.74
CA THR A 84 24.41 -20.93 -50.49
C THR A 84 23.39 -20.15 -51.32
N ASN A 85 22.15 -20.66 -51.41
CA ASN A 85 21.06 -19.96 -52.09
C ASN A 85 20.82 -18.55 -51.49
N ARG A 86 20.48 -17.57 -52.33
CA ARG A 86 20.33 -16.14 -51.99
C ARG A 86 19.26 -15.85 -50.93
N PHE A 87 18.31 -16.78 -50.72
CA PHE A 87 17.20 -16.62 -49.78
C PHE A 87 17.38 -17.35 -48.44
N THR A 88 18.50 -18.06 -48.23
CA THR A 88 18.66 -18.94 -47.05
C THR A 88 18.66 -18.18 -45.72
N THR A 89 19.12 -16.93 -45.68
CA THR A 89 19.10 -16.09 -44.46
C THR A 89 17.89 -15.15 -44.43
N ALA A 90 17.51 -14.59 -45.58
CA ALA A 90 16.40 -13.65 -45.69
C ALA A 90 15.05 -14.29 -45.34
N GLY A 91 14.82 -15.55 -45.72
CA GLY A 91 13.59 -16.29 -45.42
C GLY A 91 13.35 -16.47 -43.92
N PRO A 92 14.28 -17.10 -43.16
CA PRO A 92 14.16 -17.24 -41.71
C PRO A 92 14.06 -15.90 -40.97
N LEU A 93 14.80 -14.87 -41.39
CA LEU A 93 14.73 -13.54 -40.79
C LEU A 93 13.33 -12.92 -40.94
N LEU A 94 12.73 -13.03 -42.14
CA LEU A 94 11.37 -12.56 -42.41
C LEU A 94 10.34 -13.34 -41.56
N PHE A 95 10.49 -14.66 -41.46
CA PHE A 95 9.62 -15.49 -40.63
C PHE A 95 9.66 -15.07 -39.15
N VAL A 96 10.86 -14.87 -38.61
CA VAL A 96 11.08 -14.42 -37.23
C VAL A 96 10.49 -13.02 -36.99
N LEU A 97 10.65 -12.09 -37.94
CA LEU A 97 10.02 -10.77 -37.89
C LEU A 97 8.49 -10.88 -37.86
N LEU A 98 7.89 -11.72 -38.73
CA LEU A 98 6.44 -11.94 -38.78
C LEU A 98 5.89 -12.50 -37.47
N VAL A 99 6.54 -13.52 -36.89
CA VAL A 99 6.14 -14.09 -35.61
C VAL A 99 6.19 -13.03 -34.49
N THR A 100 7.25 -12.21 -34.48
CA THR A 100 7.40 -11.12 -33.51
C THR A 100 6.29 -10.07 -33.66
N MET A 101 5.97 -9.69 -34.92
CA MET A 101 4.87 -8.77 -35.22
C MET A 101 3.52 -9.32 -34.78
N VAL A 102 3.21 -10.59 -35.06
CA VAL A 102 1.94 -11.20 -34.64
C VAL A 102 1.81 -11.21 -33.12
N LYS A 103 2.87 -11.57 -32.38
CA LYS A 103 2.90 -11.51 -30.92
C LYS A 103 2.59 -10.09 -30.41
N GLN A 104 3.38 -9.10 -30.84
CA GLN A 104 3.23 -7.72 -30.37
C GLN A 104 1.86 -7.13 -30.74
N GLY A 105 1.36 -7.45 -31.94
CA GLY A 105 0.03 -7.04 -32.38
C GLY A 105 -1.09 -7.63 -31.53
N SER A 106 -1.00 -8.92 -31.17
CA SER A 106 -1.99 -9.56 -30.29
C SER A 106 -2.02 -8.93 -28.90
N GLU A 107 -0.84 -8.63 -28.33
CA GLU A 107 -0.72 -7.98 -27.02
C GLU A 107 -1.28 -6.55 -27.02
N ASP A 108 -0.97 -5.75 -28.05
CA ASP A 108 -1.43 -4.36 -28.13
C ASP A 108 -2.93 -4.26 -28.47
N PHE A 109 -3.47 -5.19 -29.27
CA PHE A 109 -4.90 -5.25 -29.57
C PHE A 109 -5.75 -5.47 -28.32
N LYS A 110 -5.27 -6.29 -27.38
CA LYS A 110 -5.93 -6.47 -26.07
C LYS A 110 -5.95 -5.17 -25.26
N ARG A 111 -4.93 -4.32 -25.36
CA ARG A 111 -4.87 -3.01 -24.69
C ARG A 111 -5.88 -2.05 -25.31
N HIS A 112 -5.96 -1.99 -26.64
CA HIS A 112 -6.96 -1.18 -27.35
C HIS A 112 -8.40 -1.54 -26.96
N GLN A 113 -8.73 -2.84 -26.86
CA GLN A 113 -10.05 -3.27 -26.39
C GLN A 113 -10.36 -2.81 -24.95
N ALA A 114 -9.38 -2.86 -24.06
CA ALA A 114 -9.54 -2.40 -22.68
C ALA A 114 -9.73 -0.88 -22.62
N ASP A 115 -8.95 -0.13 -23.38
CA ASP A 115 -9.06 1.34 -23.50
C ASP A 115 -10.44 1.75 -24.05
N GLU A 116 -10.91 1.08 -25.12
CA GLU A 116 -12.21 1.35 -25.74
C GLU A 116 -13.38 1.10 -24.78
N LYS A 117 -13.32 0.00 -24.01
CA LYS A 117 -14.33 -0.29 -22.97
C LYS A 117 -14.40 0.80 -21.92
N GLN A 118 -13.25 1.36 -21.52
CA GLN A 118 -13.20 2.43 -20.52
C GLN A 118 -13.69 3.77 -21.09
N ASN A 119 -13.28 4.11 -22.31
CA ASN A 119 -13.62 5.38 -22.96
C ASN A 119 -15.11 5.48 -23.33
N ARG A 120 -15.77 4.33 -23.56
CA ARG A 120 -17.21 4.24 -23.85
C ARG A 120 -18.12 4.24 -22.61
N ARG A 121 -17.59 4.27 -21.40
CA ARG A 121 -18.41 4.44 -20.20
C ARG A 121 -19.16 5.77 -20.26
N THR A 122 -20.32 5.84 -19.65
CA THR A 122 -21.18 7.04 -19.68
C THR A 122 -21.14 7.81 -18.36
N CYS A 123 -21.35 9.12 -18.41
CA CYS A 123 -21.55 9.99 -17.24
C CYS A 123 -22.63 11.03 -17.52
N ARG A 124 -23.25 11.59 -16.46
CA ARG A 124 -24.27 12.63 -16.56
C ARG A 124 -23.63 14.02 -16.53
N ILE A 125 -23.92 14.83 -17.54
CA ILE A 125 -23.60 16.26 -17.58
C ILE A 125 -24.87 17.09 -17.37
N ILE A 126 -24.70 18.33 -16.91
CA ILE A 126 -25.80 19.29 -16.78
C ILE A 126 -25.77 20.22 -17.98
N ASN A 127 -26.85 20.22 -18.76
CA ASN A 127 -27.02 21.07 -19.94
C ASN A 127 -27.34 22.51 -19.57
N SER A 128 -27.21 23.43 -20.54
CA SER A 128 -27.59 24.85 -20.38
C SER A 128 -29.06 25.07 -20.01
N GLY A 129 -29.92 24.06 -20.21
CA GLY A 129 -31.32 24.06 -19.77
C GLY A 129 -31.54 23.59 -18.33
N GLY A 130 -30.50 23.17 -17.61
CA GLY A 130 -30.60 22.63 -16.24
C GLY A 130 -31.02 21.16 -16.16
N GLN A 131 -31.12 20.45 -17.28
CA GLN A 131 -31.44 19.02 -17.36
C GLN A 131 -30.16 18.18 -17.43
N THR A 132 -30.23 16.93 -16.95
CA THR A 132 -29.13 15.97 -17.03
C THR A 132 -29.15 15.24 -18.37
N GLU A 133 -28.00 15.16 -19.04
CA GLU A 133 -27.79 14.41 -20.29
C GLU A 133 -26.65 13.40 -20.10
N MET A 134 -26.79 12.22 -20.71
CA MET A 134 -25.77 11.16 -20.68
C MET A 134 -24.79 11.32 -21.83
N ILE A 135 -23.49 11.43 -21.53
CA ILE A 135 -22.41 11.46 -22.52
C ILE A 135 -21.38 10.37 -22.25
N ALA A 136 -20.60 10.00 -23.26
CA ALA A 136 -19.47 9.10 -23.09
C ALA A 136 -18.29 9.82 -22.40
N TRP A 137 -17.48 9.08 -21.63
CA TRP A 137 -16.35 9.62 -20.88
C TRP A 137 -15.35 10.33 -21.79
N GLN A 138 -15.11 9.79 -22.99
CA GLN A 138 -14.22 10.39 -23.99
C GLN A 138 -14.63 11.80 -24.47
N ASP A 139 -15.92 12.12 -24.39
CA ASP A 139 -16.49 13.38 -24.90
C ASP A 139 -16.56 14.47 -23.80
N LEU A 140 -16.21 14.13 -22.56
CA LEU A 140 -16.17 15.04 -21.43
C LEU A 140 -15.03 16.07 -21.57
N GLN A 141 -15.33 17.35 -21.30
CA GLN A 141 -14.43 18.48 -21.45
C GLN A 141 -14.32 19.30 -20.16
N VAL A 142 -13.21 20.04 -20.02
CA VAL A 142 -12.98 20.97 -18.90
C VAL A 142 -14.02 22.09 -18.91
N GLY A 143 -14.51 22.47 -17.73
CA GLY A 143 -15.52 23.50 -17.54
C GLY A 143 -16.97 23.02 -17.70
N GLN A 144 -17.20 21.74 -17.99
CA GLN A 144 -18.55 21.16 -17.96
C GLN A 144 -18.97 20.81 -16.53
N LEU A 145 -20.26 21.00 -16.26
CA LEU A 145 -20.89 20.57 -15.00
C LEU A 145 -21.30 19.11 -15.12
N VAL A 146 -20.91 18.32 -14.12
CA VAL A 146 -21.26 16.90 -14.01
C VAL A 146 -22.13 16.65 -12.79
N CYS A 147 -23.04 15.68 -12.92
CA CYS A 147 -23.84 15.17 -11.82
C CYS A 147 -23.46 13.70 -11.60
N VAL A 148 -22.95 13.38 -10.41
CA VAL A 148 -22.50 12.02 -10.06
C VAL A 148 -23.41 11.47 -8.98
N GLU A 149 -23.99 10.30 -9.20
CA GLU A 149 -24.88 9.65 -8.25
C GLU A 149 -24.13 8.72 -7.29
N ASN A 150 -24.80 8.32 -6.21
CA ASN A 150 -24.23 7.37 -5.25
C ASN A 150 -23.76 6.09 -5.95
N HIS A 151 -22.59 5.61 -5.56
CA HIS A 151 -21.91 4.45 -6.12
C HIS A 151 -21.33 4.57 -7.55
N GLU A 152 -21.42 5.74 -8.20
CA GLU A 152 -20.81 5.94 -9.51
C GLU A 152 -19.32 6.33 -9.43
N GLU A 153 -18.56 5.92 -10.44
CA GLU A 153 -17.14 6.28 -10.60
C GLU A 153 -17.00 7.64 -11.27
N LEU A 154 -16.06 8.43 -10.77
CA LEU A 154 -15.73 9.75 -11.30
C LEU A 154 -14.98 9.65 -12.65
N PRO A 155 -15.46 10.33 -13.71
CA PRO A 155 -14.88 10.25 -15.05
C PRO A 155 -13.61 11.10 -15.24
N ALA A 156 -13.41 12.10 -14.39
CA ALA A 156 -12.38 13.14 -14.46
C ALA A 156 -12.15 13.73 -13.07
N ASP A 157 -11.18 14.65 -12.91
CA ASP A 157 -11.00 15.36 -11.65
C ASP A 157 -11.98 16.53 -11.58
N VAL A 158 -12.79 16.60 -10.52
CA VAL A 158 -13.99 17.43 -10.41
C VAL A 158 -13.99 18.20 -9.09
N VAL A 159 -14.23 19.52 -9.15
CA VAL A 159 -14.42 20.36 -7.96
C VAL A 159 -15.88 20.32 -7.51
N ILE A 160 -16.11 20.11 -6.22
CA ILE A 160 -17.45 19.94 -5.63
C ILE A 160 -18.11 21.31 -5.44
N LEU A 161 -19.24 21.53 -6.11
CA LEU A 161 -19.99 22.78 -6.03
C LEU A 161 -21.17 22.66 -5.06
N ALA A 162 -21.88 21.53 -5.06
CA ALA A 162 -23.01 21.24 -4.18
C ALA A 162 -23.20 19.72 -4.01
N THR A 163 -23.83 19.31 -2.90
CA THR A 163 -24.15 17.90 -2.59
C THR A 163 -25.58 17.77 -2.09
N SER A 164 -26.13 16.55 -2.08
CA SER A 164 -27.43 16.26 -1.46
C SER A 164 -27.41 16.26 0.08
N GLU A 165 -26.25 15.98 0.67
CA GLU A 165 -26.11 15.78 2.11
C GLU A 165 -25.97 17.08 2.91
N GLU A 166 -26.19 16.95 4.22
CA GLU A 166 -26.07 18.05 5.18
C GLU A 166 -24.67 18.65 5.18
N GLU A 167 -24.61 19.97 5.30
CA GLU A 167 -23.38 20.76 5.27
C GLU A 167 -22.47 20.56 4.05
N GLY A 168 -23.00 20.11 2.92
CA GLY A 168 -22.20 19.98 1.70
C GLY A 168 -21.21 18.81 1.72
N ARG A 169 -21.39 17.84 2.62
CA ARG A 169 -20.43 16.75 2.84
C ARG A 169 -20.64 15.62 1.82
N CYS A 170 -19.57 14.96 1.38
CA CYS A 170 -19.68 13.70 0.66
C CYS A 170 -18.47 12.80 0.96
N PHE A 171 -18.59 11.54 0.59
CA PHE A 171 -17.54 10.56 0.80
C PHE A 171 -17.13 9.94 -0.52
N ILE A 172 -15.84 9.70 -0.67
CA ILE A 172 -15.30 8.96 -1.79
C ILE A 172 -14.56 7.73 -1.32
N GLU A 173 -14.73 6.65 -2.07
CA GLU A 173 -13.90 5.47 -1.99
C GLU A 173 -12.78 5.61 -3.02
N THR A 174 -11.53 5.50 -2.58
CA THR A 174 -10.34 5.67 -3.44
C THR A 174 -9.73 4.35 -3.89
N SER A 175 -10.47 3.25 -3.78
CA SER A 175 -10.03 1.88 -4.09
C SER A 175 -9.51 1.67 -5.52
N ASN A 176 -9.87 2.53 -6.47
CA ASN A 176 -9.32 2.48 -7.83
C ASN A 176 -8.06 3.35 -8.03
N LEU A 177 -7.80 4.32 -7.14
CA LEU A 177 -6.64 5.22 -7.21
C LEU A 177 -5.50 4.68 -6.39
N ASP A 178 -5.67 4.68 -5.07
CA ASP A 178 -4.70 4.17 -4.11
C ASP A 178 -4.96 2.70 -3.82
N GLY A 179 -6.23 2.28 -3.85
CA GLY A 179 -6.62 0.94 -3.45
C GLY A 179 -7.17 0.86 -2.04
N GLU A 180 -7.16 1.98 -1.31
CA GLU A 180 -7.72 2.07 0.03
C GLU A 180 -9.24 1.93 -0.06
N THR A 181 -9.80 1.00 0.72
CA THR A 181 -11.25 0.82 0.83
C THR A 181 -11.92 1.80 1.80
N ASN A 182 -11.12 2.64 2.47
CA ASN A 182 -11.61 3.59 3.46
C ASN A 182 -12.28 4.79 2.78
N LEU A 183 -13.34 5.27 3.40
CA LEU A 183 -14.06 6.43 2.89
C LEU A 183 -13.31 7.71 3.27
N LYS A 184 -12.97 8.52 2.26
CA LYS A 184 -12.36 9.85 2.45
C LYS A 184 -13.45 10.90 2.37
N ARG A 185 -13.56 11.71 3.42
CA ARG A 185 -14.50 12.84 3.49
C ARG A 185 -14.06 13.96 2.55
N ARG A 186 -15.02 14.53 1.84
CA ARG A 186 -14.88 15.70 0.97
C ARG A 186 -16.01 16.69 1.25
N ILE A 187 -15.80 17.96 0.94
CA ILE A 187 -16.73 19.03 1.30
C ILE A 187 -16.94 19.95 0.09
N ALA A 188 -18.19 20.29 -0.18
CA ALA A 188 -18.56 21.29 -1.18
C ALA A 188 -18.08 22.68 -0.79
N VAL A 189 -17.84 23.50 -1.81
CA VAL A 189 -17.51 24.91 -1.60
C VAL A 189 -18.73 25.63 -1.00
N LYS A 190 -18.62 26.11 0.25
CA LYS A 190 -19.77 26.63 1.02
C LYS A 190 -20.57 27.71 0.28
N PRO A 191 -19.95 28.77 -0.29
CA PRO A 191 -20.71 29.82 -0.98
C PRO A 191 -21.47 29.31 -2.21
N THR A 192 -20.88 28.41 -3.00
CA THR A 192 -21.58 27.84 -4.17
C THR A 192 -22.72 26.94 -3.74
N ALA A 193 -22.52 26.15 -2.69
CA ALA A 193 -23.55 25.28 -2.17
C ALA A 193 -24.73 26.09 -1.61
N GLN A 194 -24.49 27.21 -0.92
CA GLN A 194 -25.52 28.14 -0.45
C GLN A 194 -26.34 28.76 -1.60
N LEU A 195 -25.72 29.07 -2.74
CA LEU A 195 -26.43 29.65 -3.89
C LEU A 195 -27.31 28.64 -4.63
N VAL A 196 -26.88 27.38 -4.69
CA VAL A 196 -27.45 26.34 -5.54
C VAL A 196 -28.41 25.42 -4.79
N GLY A 197 -28.11 25.12 -3.53
CA GLY A 197 -28.88 24.23 -2.66
C GLY A 197 -28.02 23.76 -1.48
N TRP A 198 -28.22 24.38 -0.32
CA TRP A 198 -27.56 24.01 0.94
C TRP A 198 -28.58 23.41 1.90
N ARG A 199 -28.33 22.19 2.34
CA ARG A 199 -29.15 21.53 3.36
C ARG A 199 -28.61 21.88 4.74
N GLU A 200 -29.35 22.71 5.46
CA GLU A 200 -29.11 22.97 6.89
C GLU A 200 -29.43 21.73 7.74
N LEU A 201 -28.90 21.68 8.96
CA LEU A 201 -29.22 20.63 9.94
C LEU A 201 -30.75 20.49 10.07
N HIS A 202 -31.27 19.27 9.91
CA HIS A 202 -32.72 18.96 9.95
C HIS A 202 -33.56 19.48 8.77
N GLY A 203 -32.94 20.00 7.71
CA GLY A 203 -33.66 20.43 6.50
C GLY A 203 -34.25 19.27 5.68
N CYS A 204 -35.25 19.56 4.85
CA CYS A 204 -35.81 18.61 3.88
C CYS A 204 -34.76 18.15 2.86
N PRO A 205 -34.83 16.90 2.36
CA PRO A 205 -33.92 16.41 1.32
C PRO A 205 -34.04 17.23 0.04
N LEU A 206 -32.90 17.57 -0.57
CA LEU A 206 -32.82 18.37 -1.79
C LEU A 206 -33.19 17.52 -3.02
N SER A 207 -34.02 18.07 -3.92
CA SER A 207 -34.31 17.44 -5.21
C SER A 207 -33.18 17.71 -6.21
N GLN A 208 -32.70 16.66 -6.87
CA GLN A 208 -31.61 16.72 -7.86
C GLN A 208 -31.90 17.72 -8.98
N GLU A 209 -33.12 17.72 -9.54
CA GLU A 209 -33.51 18.63 -10.64
C GLU A 209 -33.51 20.10 -10.21
N ALA A 210 -33.90 20.38 -8.96
CA ALA A 210 -33.93 21.74 -8.42
C ALA A 210 -32.51 22.30 -8.21
N VAL A 211 -31.59 21.46 -7.74
CA VAL A 211 -30.17 21.81 -7.56
C VAL A 211 -29.49 22.00 -8.92
N CYS A 212 -29.68 21.08 -9.87
CA CYS A 212 -29.11 21.18 -11.22
C CYS A 212 -29.59 22.43 -11.97
N SER A 213 -30.88 22.74 -11.92
CA SER A 213 -31.44 23.94 -12.57
C SER A 213 -30.96 25.23 -11.90
N SER A 214 -30.82 25.24 -10.57
CA SER A 214 -30.27 26.37 -9.81
C SER A 214 -28.78 26.60 -10.10
N ALA A 215 -28.00 25.53 -10.28
CA ALA A 215 -26.57 25.58 -10.59
C ALA A 215 -26.32 26.33 -11.90
N VAL A 216 -27.10 26.04 -12.94
CA VAL A 216 -26.97 26.68 -14.25
C VAL A 216 -27.41 28.15 -14.23
N ARG A 217 -28.42 28.48 -13.42
CA ARG A 217 -28.95 29.85 -13.33
C ARG A 217 -28.06 30.79 -12.51
N ARG A 218 -27.54 30.32 -11.37
CA ARG A 218 -26.93 31.18 -10.35
C ARG A 218 -25.41 31.16 -10.33
N LEU A 219 -24.77 30.08 -10.79
CA LEU A 219 -23.31 30.02 -10.79
C LEU A 219 -22.74 30.76 -12.01
N ARG A 220 -22.03 31.86 -11.74
CA ARG A 220 -21.21 32.60 -12.71
C ARG A 220 -19.89 32.94 -12.06
N GLY A 221 -18.79 32.74 -12.78
CA GLY A 221 -17.45 32.91 -12.21
C GLY A 221 -16.40 32.09 -12.93
N SER A 222 -15.20 32.04 -12.35
CA SER A 222 -14.09 31.22 -12.84
C SER A 222 -13.38 30.52 -11.69
N ILE A 223 -12.83 29.34 -11.95
CA ILE A 223 -11.92 28.64 -11.05
C ILE A 223 -10.53 28.74 -11.63
N GLU A 224 -9.61 29.32 -10.88
CA GLU A 224 -8.19 29.31 -11.20
C GLU A 224 -7.48 28.28 -10.32
N HIS A 225 -6.60 27.49 -10.92
CA HIS A 225 -5.94 26.38 -10.23
C HIS A 225 -4.52 26.15 -10.74
N GLU A 226 -3.75 25.41 -9.95
CA GLU A 226 -2.41 24.98 -10.30
C GLU A 226 -2.36 24.10 -11.57
N GLN A 227 -1.15 23.91 -12.10
CA GLN A 227 -0.93 22.99 -13.22
C GLN A 227 -1.11 21.53 -12.79
N PRO A 228 -1.46 20.62 -13.72
CA PRO A 228 -1.55 19.20 -13.44
C PRO A 228 -0.26 18.67 -12.80
N ASN A 229 -0.38 18.11 -11.60
CA ASN A 229 0.72 17.48 -10.87
C ASN A 229 0.38 16.01 -10.55
N ASN A 230 1.39 15.25 -10.14
CA ASN A 230 1.23 13.85 -9.73
C ASN A 230 1.01 13.70 -8.21
N GLN A 231 0.80 14.79 -7.48
CA GLN A 231 0.61 14.75 -6.03
C GLN A 231 -0.88 14.61 -5.70
N LEU A 232 -1.30 13.42 -5.26
CA LEU A 232 -2.72 13.10 -5.01
C LEU A 232 -3.36 13.99 -3.92
N TYR A 233 -2.58 14.36 -2.90
CA TYR A 233 -3.07 15.01 -1.68
C TYR A 233 -2.93 16.53 -1.65
N THR A 234 -2.26 17.14 -2.63
CA THR A 234 -2.06 18.58 -2.69
C THR A 234 -2.93 19.16 -3.79
N PHE A 235 -3.76 20.14 -3.49
CA PHE A 235 -4.48 20.88 -4.51
C PHE A 235 -4.63 22.32 -4.06
N THR A 236 -4.22 23.25 -4.91
CA THR A 236 -4.33 24.68 -4.64
C THR A 236 -5.08 25.35 -5.78
N GLY A 237 -6.19 25.99 -5.44
CA GLY A 237 -6.97 26.80 -6.36
C GLY A 237 -7.72 27.91 -5.66
N ARG A 238 -8.36 28.76 -6.47
CA ARG A 238 -9.28 29.79 -6.01
C ARG A 238 -10.50 29.83 -6.93
N LEU A 239 -11.68 29.91 -6.34
CA LEU A 239 -12.92 30.19 -7.04
C LEU A 239 -13.20 31.69 -6.98
N LEU A 240 -13.39 32.31 -8.14
CA LEU A 240 -13.83 33.69 -8.30
C LEU A 240 -15.32 33.66 -8.68
N LEU A 241 -16.18 33.92 -7.70
CA LEU A 241 -17.63 33.88 -7.87
C LEU A 241 -18.17 35.29 -8.10
N ARG A 242 -18.98 35.45 -9.16
CA ARG A 242 -19.55 36.75 -9.55
C ARG A 242 -21.01 36.83 -9.08
N GLU A 243 -21.23 37.49 -7.94
CA GLU A 243 -22.56 37.71 -7.37
C GLU A 243 -23.16 39.04 -7.87
N GLY A 244 -23.76 39.01 -9.06
CA GLY A 244 -24.44 40.19 -9.61
C GLY A 244 -23.52 41.42 -9.74
N ASP A 245 -23.96 42.55 -9.19
CA ASP A 245 -23.30 43.87 -9.27
C ASP A 245 -22.31 44.13 -8.10
N ARG A 246 -22.13 43.18 -7.17
CA ARG A 246 -21.36 43.36 -5.92
C ARG A 246 -19.87 42.96 -6.00
N GLY A 247 -19.33 42.77 -7.20
CA GLY A 247 -17.93 42.40 -7.42
C GLY A 247 -17.66 40.88 -7.32
N GLU A 248 -16.40 40.50 -7.49
CA GLU A 248 -15.95 39.10 -7.45
C GLU A 248 -15.55 38.71 -6.03
N THR A 249 -16.13 37.62 -5.52
CA THR A 249 -15.74 37.02 -4.24
C THR A 249 -14.77 35.87 -4.49
N ALA A 250 -13.60 35.91 -3.84
CA ALA A 250 -12.57 34.89 -3.96
C ALA A 250 -12.68 33.89 -2.80
N VAL A 251 -12.82 32.60 -3.13
CA VAL A 251 -12.89 31.50 -2.17
C VAL A 251 -11.72 30.55 -2.41
N PRO A 252 -10.90 30.23 -1.40
CA PRO A 252 -9.81 29.28 -1.56
C PRO A 252 -10.35 27.86 -1.78
N LEU A 253 -9.68 27.09 -2.63
CA LEU A 253 -9.97 25.68 -2.88
C LEU A 253 -8.79 24.83 -2.43
N GLY A 254 -9.09 23.83 -1.60
CA GLY A 254 -8.13 22.85 -1.11
C GLY A 254 -8.39 21.45 -1.67
N PRO A 255 -7.56 20.45 -1.30
CA PRO A 255 -7.77 19.06 -1.68
C PRO A 255 -9.13 18.52 -1.21
N GLU A 256 -9.66 18.97 -0.08
CA GLU A 256 -10.98 18.59 0.46
C GLU A 256 -12.16 18.89 -0.49
N ASN A 257 -11.99 19.83 -1.43
CA ASN A 257 -13.01 20.22 -2.41
C ASN A 257 -12.89 19.47 -3.74
N LEU A 258 -11.88 18.60 -3.90
CA LEU A 258 -11.59 17.91 -5.16
C LEU A 258 -11.96 16.42 -5.10
N LEU A 259 -12.69 15.97 -6.11
CA LEU A 259 -12.95 14.56 -6.41
C LEU A 259 -12.03 14.13 -7.54
N LEU A 260 -11.36 12.98 -7.38
CA LEU A 260 -10.39 12.49 -8.36
C LEU A 260 -11.02 11.44 -9.28
N ARG A 261 -10.55 11.38 -10.52
CA ARG A 261 -10.94 10.37 -11.51
C ARG A 261 -10.69 8.96 -10.97
N GLY A 262 -11.69 8.09 -11.10
CA GLY A 262 -11.61 6.69 -10.68
C GLY A 262 -12.14 6.45 -9.27
N CYS A 263 -12.25 7.48 -8.43
CA CYS A 263 -12.89 7.35 -7.13
C CYS A 263 -14.38 7.03 -7.31
N SER A 264 -14.96 6.25 -6.41
CA SER A 264 -16.41 6.02 -6.37
C SER A 264 -17.06 6.93 -5.33
N LEU A 265 -18.19 7.55 -5.66
CA LEU A 265 -18.98 8.31 -4.69
C LEU A 265 -19.69 7.36 -3.72
N ARG A 266 -19.71 7.70 -2.43
CA ARG A 266 -20.34 6.92 -1.35
C ARG A 266 -21.08 7.83 -0.38
N SER A 267 -22.07 7.28 0.32
CA SER A 267 -22.82 7.97 1.39
C SER A 267 -23.35 9.37 0.99
N CYS A 268 -23.71 9.55 -0.29
CA CYS A 268 -24.26 10.80 -0.82
C CYS A 268 -25.13 10.48 -2.03
N ALA A 269 -26.39 10.92 -2.04
CA ALA A 269 -27.32 10.63 -3.14
C ALA A 269 -26.83 11.18 -4.49
N PHE A 270 -26.39 12.44 -4.52
CA PHE A 270 -25.78 13.04 -5.70
C PHE A 270 -24.81 14.20 -5.36
N VAL A 271 -23.84 14.41 -6.25
CA VAL A 271 -22.91 15.54 -6.22
C VAL A 271 -22.98 16.30 -7.54
N VAL A 272 -23.02 17.64 -7.47
CA VAL A 272 -22.83 18.53 -8.62
C VAL A 272 -21.42 19.12 -8.55
N GLY A 273 -20.65 18.98 -9.62
CA GLY A 273 -19.29 19.48 -9.67
C GLY A 273 -18.84 19.96 -11.03
N LEU A 274 -17.74 20.71 -11.05
CA LEU A 274 -17.11 21.24 -12.27
C LEU A 274 -15.86 20.42 -12.63
N VAL A 275 -15.77 19.99 -13.88
CA VAL A 275 -14.60 19.27 -14.40
C VAL A 275 -13.41 20.22 -14.56
N ILE A 276 -12.26 19.91 -13.94
CA ILE A 276 -11.04 20.72 -14.03
C ILE A 276 -9.90 20.05 -14.79
N PHE A 277 -9.69 18.74 -14.61
CA PHE A 277 -8.64 17.99 -15.33
C PHE A 277 -9.26 16.80 -16.06
N THR A 278 -8.86 16.61 -17.32
CA THR A 278 -9.37 15.56 -18.21
C THR A 278 -8.23 14.72 -18.79
N GLY A 279 -8.49 13.45 -19.06
CA GLY A 279 -7.54 12.56 -19.74
C GLY A 279 -6.18 12.50 -19.06
N SER A 280 -5.11 12.67 -19.84
CA SER A 280 -3.72 12.61 -19.37
C SER A 280 -3.37 13.61 -18.28
N GLU A 281 -4.17 14.65 -18.06
CA GLU A 281 -3.94 15.66 -17.01
C GLU A 281 -4.52 15.27 -15.66
N THR A 282 -5.39 14.27 -15.61
CA THR A 282 -5.94 13.78 -14.34
C THR A 282 -4.82 13.21 -13.46
N LYS A 283 -4.95 13.41 -12.15
CA LYS A 283 -3.92 12.96 -11.19
C LYS A 283 -3.68 11.45 -11.24
N LEU A 284 -4.72 10.67 -11.54
CA LEU A 284 -4.60 9.22 -11.74
C LEU A 284 -3.63 8.90 -12.89
N LEU A 285 -3.80 9.54 -14.04
CA LEU A 285 -2.96 9.28 -15.23
C LEU A 285 -1.56 9.90 -15.13
N GLN A 286 -1.40 10.99 -14.40
CA GLN A 286 -0.08 11.54 -14.06
C GLN A 286 0.74 10.58 -13.16
N ASN A 287 0.05 9.77 -12.36
CA ASN A 287 0.67 8.74 -11.52
C ASN A 287 0.86 7.40 -12.25
N SER A 288 0.15 7.13 -13.34
CA SER A 288 0.29 5.90 -14.13
C SER A 288 1.52 5.88 -15.06
N ARG A 289 2.68 6.32 -14.56
CA ARG A 289 3.93 6.30 -15.35
C ARG A 289 4.26 4.87 -15.77
N ALA A 290 4.70 4.73 -17.03
CA ALA A 290 5.15 3.44 -17.54
C ALA A 290 6.26 2.89 -16.63
N ALA A 291 6.04 1.70 -16.08
CA ALA A 291 7.04 1.00 -15.29
C ALA A 291 8.36 0.91 -16.09
N PRO A 292 9.52 1.11 -15.46
CA PRO A 292 10.80 1.02 -16.14
C PRO A 292 10.96 -0.38 -16.74
N SER A 293 11.37 -0.47 -18.01
CA SER A 293 11.63 -1.76 -18.66
C SER A 293 12.79 -2.47 -17.96
N LYS A 294 12.48 -3.59 -17.29
CA LYS A 294 13.46 -4.46 -16.64
C LYS A 294 13.89 -5.55 -17.63
N GLN A 295 15.20 -5.79 -17.71
CA GLN A 295 15.78 -6.85 -18.54
C GLN A 295 16.41 -7.92 -17.66
N SER A 296 16.22 -9.18 -18.03
CA SER A 296 16.81 -10.30 -17.30
C SER A 296 18.33 -10.41 -17.49
N LYS A 297 18.98 -10.97 -16.48
CA LYS A 297 20.38 -11.40 -16.46
C LYS A 297 20.64 -12.41 -17.56
N LEU A 298 19.70 -13.34 -17.82
CA LEU A 298 19.80 -14.30 -18.92
C LEU A 298 19.94 -13.60 -20.27
N TYR A 299 19.14 -12.57 -20.54
CA TYR A 299 19.25 -11.79 -21.78
C TYR A 299 20.62 -11.10 -21.93
N ARG A 300 21.18 -10.55 -20.83
CA ARG A 300 22.53 -9.96 -20.84
C ARG A 300 23.63 -11.01 -21.04
N THR A 301 23.46 -12.19 -20.48
CA THR A 301 24.40 -13.30 -20.65
C THR A 301 24.32 -13.84 -22.09
N ALA A 302 23.13 -14.00 -22.65
CA ALA A 302 22.92 -14.36 -24.05
C ALA A 302 23.63 -13.36 -24.98
N ASN A 303 23.48 -12.05 -24.76
CA ASN A 303 24.20 -11.02 -25.55
C ASN A 303 25.73 -11.15 -25.44
N ARG A 304 26.26 -11.48 -24.25
CA ARG A 304 27.70 -11.71 -24.06
C ARG A 304 28.19 -12.96 -24.79
N CYS A 305 27.44 -14.06 -24.72
CA CYS A 305 27.73 -15.28 -25.48
C CYS A 305 27.67 -15.00 -26.99
N MET A 306 26.69 -14.21 -27.44
CA MET A 306 26.52 -13.83 -28.84
C MET A 306 27.72 -13.02 -29.37
N LEU A 307 28.23 -12.09 -28.57
CA LEU A 307 29.47 -11.35 -28.89
C LEU A 307 30.69 -12.28 -28.98
N LEU A 308 30.81 -13.26 -28.08
CA LEU A 308 31.88 -14.26 -28.12
C LEU A 308 31.78 -15.15 -29.36
N ILE A 309 30.57 -15.55 -29.76
CA ILE A 309 30.32 -16.31 -31.00
C ILE A 309 30.73 -15.46 -32.20
N PHE A 310 30.36 -14.18 -32.26
CA PHE A 310 30.77 -13.29 -33.34
C PHE A 310 32.29 -13.10 -33.42
N ALA A 311 32.96 -12.93 -32.28
CA ALA A 311 34.42 -12.83 -32.24
C ALA A 311 35.11 -14.10 -32.75
N THR A 312 34.61 -15.27 -32.32
CA THR A 312 35.11 -16.57 -32.76
C THR A 312 34.87 -16.79 -34.25
N MET A 313 33.67 -16.46 -34.73
CA MET A 313 33.31 -16.55 -36.14
C MET A 313 34.20 -15.64 -36.99
N PHE A 314 34.42 -14.39 -36.58
CA PHE A 314 35.32 -13.47 -37.28
C PHE A 314 36.76 -14.02 -37.34
N GLY A 315 37.27 -14.57 -36.23
CA GLY A 315 38.57 -15.23 -36.18
C GLY A 315 38.68 -16.44 -37.12
N LEU A 316 37.65 -17.28 -37.17
CA LEU A 316 37.58 -18.43 -38.09
C LEU A 316 37.52 -18.00 -39.56
N CYS A 317 36.76 -16.93 -39.88
CA CYS A 317 36.70 -16.37 -41.23
C CYS A 317 38.07 -15.86 -41.66
N LEU A 318 38.78 -15.13 -40.77
CA LEU A 318 40.10 -14.60 -41.06
C LEU A 318 41.12 -15.73 -41.26
N ALA A 319 41.15 -16.72 -40.38
CA ALA A 319 42.03 -17.88 -40.52
C ALA A 319 41.76 -18.67 -41.81
N SER A 320 40.48 -18.86 -42.16
CA SER A 320 40.08 -19.55 -43.39
C SER A 320 40.46 -18.75 -44.65
N ALA A 321 40.29 -17.42 -44.63
CA ALA A 321 40.69 -16.55 -45.74
C ALA A 321 42.23 -16.54 -45.93
N ILE A 322 43.01 -16.50 -44.85
CA ILE A 322 44.47 -16.59 -44.89
C ILE A 322 44.91 -17.96 -45.44
N ALA A 323 44.28 -19.04 -44.96
CA ALA A 323 44.57 -20.39 -45.43
C ALA A 323 44.23 -20.57 -46.92
N ALA A 324 43.09 -20.04 -47.37
CA ALA A 324 42.69 -20.06 -48.78
C ALA A 324 43.66 -19.25 -49.66
N ALA A 325 44.06 -18.05 -49.22
CA ALA A 325 45.04 -17.24 -49.93
C ALA A 325 46.42 -17.93 -50.00
N SER A 326 46.86 -18.57 -48.91
CA SER A 326 48.10 -19.33 -48.87
C SER A 326 48.06 -20.56 -49.78
N TRP A 327 46.95 -21.29 -49.78
CA TRP A 327 46.75 -22.44 -50.65
C TRP A 327 46.73 -22.04 -52.13
N SER A 328 46.00 -20.98 -52.47
CA SER A 328 45.94 -20.43 -53.83
C SER A 328 47.33 -20.05 -54.32
N LYS A 329 48.12 -19.33 -53.51
CA LYS A 329 49.51 -18.97 -53.86
C LYS A 329 50.41 -20.18 -54.13
N ASN A 330 50.27 -21.26 -53.36
CA ASN A 330 51.15 -22.42 -53.46
C ASN A 330 50.74 -23.42 -54.56
N TYR A 331 49.45 -23.50 -54.90
CA TYR A 331 48.90 -24.54 -55.78
C TYR A 331 48.22 -24.03 -57.06
N ALA A 332 48.04 -22.71 -57.24
CA ALA A 332 47.43 -22.14 -58.46
C ALA A 332 48.16 -22.58 -59.75
N SER A 333 49.49 -22.67 -59.72
CA SER A 333 50.30 -23.11 -60.87
C SER A 333 50.14 -24.60 -61.23
N ARG A 334 49.59 -25.42 -60.31
CA ARG A 334 49.39 -26.88 -60.51
C ARG A 334 47.94 -27.26 -60.84
N ALA A 335 46.99 -26.33 -60.72
CA ALA A 335 45.55 -26.57 -60.84
C ALA A 335 44.98 -26.20 -62.22
N TRP A 336 45.66 -26.57 -63.31
CA TRP A 336 45.27 -26.20 -64.69
C TRP A 336 43.87 -26.66 -65.12
N TYR A 337 43.31 -27.66 -64.44
CA TYR A 337 41.97 -28.22 -64.69
C TYR A 337 40.83 -27.43 -64.00
N LEU A 338 41.14 -26.41 -63.19
CA LEU A 338 40.16 -25.52 -62.53
C LEU A 338 40.24 -24.10 -63.13
N PRO A 339 39.49 -23.81 -64.22
CA PRO A 339 39.63 -22.60 -65.02
C PRO A 339 39.19 -21.29 -64.32
N PHE A 340 38.61 -21.40 -63.11
CA PHE A 340 38.18 -20.28 -62.26
C PHE A 340 39.26 -19.84 -61.27
N ILE A 341 40.36 -20.59 -61.12
CA ILE A 341 41.55 -20.20 -60.35
C ILE A 341 42.51 -19.51 -61.33
N LYS A 342 42.18 -18.29 -61.76
CA LYS A 342 43.11 -17.43 -62.50
C LYS A 342 43.91 -16.59 -61.51
N GLU A 343 45.12 -16.19 -61.88
CA GLU A 343 45.93 -15.19 -61.14
C GLU A 343 45.18 -13.85 -61.08
N ALA A 344 44.20 -13.75 -60.18
CA ALA A 344 43.49 -12.52 -59.86
C ALA A 344 44.21 -11.78 -58.73
N ASP A 345 44.02 -10.46 -58.66
CA ASP A 345 44.62 -9.58 -57.66
C ASP A 345 44.44 -10.16 -56.24
N HIS A 346 45.57 -10.36 -55.55
CA HIS A 346 45.63 -11.05 -54.25
C HIS A 346 44.76 -10.42 -53.16
N VAL A 347 44.41 -9.13 -53.28
CA VAL A 347 43.63 -8.38 -52.29
C VAL A 347 42.13 -8.60 -52.48
N ASP A 348 41.64 -8.58 -53.71
CA ASP A 348 40.21 -8.76 -54.00
C ASP A 348 39.77 -10.20 -53.71
N ASP A 349 40.59 -11.19 -54.06
CA ASP A 349 40.34 -12.60 -53.74
C ASP A 349 40.32 -12.87 -52.24
N PHE A 350 41.16 -12.19 -51.45
CA PHE A 350 41.15 -12.32 -49.99
C PHE A 350 39.85 -11.80 -49.39
N ILE A 351 39.37 -10.64 -49.86
CA ILE A 351 38.12 -10.03 -49.40
C ILE A 351 36.92 -10.88 -49.79
N VAL A 352 36.88 -11.36 -51.04
CA VAL A 352 35.81 -12.25 -51.53
C VAL A 352 35.79 -13.56 -50.74
N ASN A 353 36.94 -14.20 -50.53
CA ASN A 353 37.01 -15.43 -49.73
C ASN A 353 36.60 -15.18 -48.27
N PHE A 354 37.00 -14.05 -47.66
CA PHE A 354 36.58 -13.69 -46.31
C PHE A 354 35.05 -13.58 -46.20
N PHE A 355 34.40 -12.85 -47.09
CA PHE A 355 32.94 -12.71 -47.09
C PHE A 355 32.22 -14.01 -47.45
N THR A 356 32.81 -14.85 -48.31
CA THR A 356 32.29 -16.20 -48.63
C THR A 356 32.28 -17.08 -47.39
N PHE A 357 33.37 -17.10 -46.61
CA PHE A 357 33.43 -17.85 -45.35
C PHE A 357 32.54 -17.24 -44.26
N LEU A 358 32.39 -15.92 -44.23
CA LEU A 358 31.44 -15.24 -43.32
C LEU A 358 29.99 -15.69 -43.57
N ILE A 359 29.60 -15.81 -44.83
CA ILE A 359 28.28 -16.33 -45.21
C ILE A 359 28.16 -17.82 -44.85
N LEU A 360 29.20 -18.63 -45.12
CA LEU A 360 29.19 -20.06 -44.83
C LEU A 360 29.05 -20.36 -43.32
N TYR A 361 29.75 -19.59 -42.47
CA TYR A 361 29.72 -19.75 -41.02
C TYR A 361 28.57 -19.03 -40.32
N ASN A 362 27.67 -18.36 -41.06
CA ASN A 362 26.49 -17.68 -40.51
C ASN A 362 25.61 -18.59 -39.63
N ASN A 363 25.58 -19.90 -39.91
CA ASN A 363 24.84 -20.89 -39.13
C ASN A 363 25.36 -21.08 -37.68
N LEU A 364 26.55 -20.56 -37.34
CA LEU A 364 27.04 -20.54 -35.96
C LEU A 364 26.19 -19.64 -35.05
N VAL A 365 25.51 -18.64 -35.63
CA VAL A 365 24.67 -17.70 -34.90
C VAL A 365 23.20 -18.16 -35.08
N PRO A 366 22.55 -18.68 -34.03
CA PRO A 366 21.20 -19.20 -34.15
C PRO A 366 20.16 -18.08 -34.35
N ILE A 367 19.61 -17.96 -35.56
CA ILE A 367 18.57 -16.97 -35.92
C ILE A 367 17.35 -17.05 -35.00
N SER A 368 16.99 -18.26 -34.56
CA SER A 368 15.78 -18.52 -33.76
C SER A 368 15.94 -18.28 -32.25
N LEU A 369 17.15 -17.98 -31.75
CA LEU A 369 17.44 -17.95 -30.31
C LEU A 369 16.50 -17.01 -29.55
N TYR A 370 16.42 -15.73 -29.96
CA TYR A 370 15.63 -14.73 -29.24
C TYR A 370 14.13 -14.98 -29.33
N VAL A 371 13.61 -15.39 -30.50
CA VAL A 371 12.19 -15.73 -30.65
C VAL A 371 11.82 -16.95 -29.82
N SER A 372 12.69 -17.95 -29.76
CA SER A 372 12.47 -19.15 -28.95
C SER A 372 12.40 -18.80 -27.46
N LEU A 373 13.33 -17.96 -26.97
CA LEU A 373 13.31 -17.46 -25.60
C LEU A 373 12.03 -16.68 -25.29
N ASP A 374 11.62 -15.77 -26.18
CA ASP A 374 10.37 -14.99 -26.03
C ASP A 374 9.13 -15.88 -25.94
N ILE A 375 9.03 -16.90 -26.79
CA ILE A 375 7.89 -17.84 -26.78
C ILE A 375 7.87 -18.64 -25.48
N ILE A 376 9.03 -19.18 -25.06
CA ILE A 376 9.15 -19.94 -23.82
C ILE A 376 8.73 -19.08 -22.62
N LYS A 377 9.19 -17.82 -22.57
CA LYS A 377 8.82 -16.86 -21.53
C LYS A 377 7.31 -16.59 -21.47
N VAL A 378 6.65 -16.40 -22.62
CA VAL A 378 5.19 -16.23 -22.65
C VAL A 378 4.47 -17.50 -22.16
N LEU A 379 4.94 -18.69 -22.55
CA LEU A 379 4.36 -19.95 -22.07
C LEU A 379 4.57 -20.15 -20.56
N GLN A 380 5.72 -19.75 -20.02
CA GLN A 380 5.99 -19.76 -18.59
C GLN A 380 5.07 -18.80 -17.83
N ALA A 381 4.87 -17.58 -18.34
CA ALA A 381 3.93 -16.61 -17.77
C ALA A 381 2.49 -17.16 -17.73
N ASN A 382 2.04 -17.78 -18.82
CA ASN A 382 0.71 -18.42 -18.87
C ASN A 382 0.58 -19.57 -17.87
N ARG A 383 1.65 -20.34 -17.61
CA ARG A 383 1.66 -21.40 -16.59
C ARG A 383 1.58 -20.84 -15.16
N ILE A 384 2.20 -19.69 -14.90
CA ILE A 384 2.07 -18.99 -13.61
C ILE A 384 0.60 -18.55 -13.42
N MET A 385 -0.01 -17.96 -14.44
CA MET A 385 -1.41 -17.50 -14.40
C MET A 385 -2.43 -18.64 -14.30
N GLY A 386 -2.11 -19.81 -14.85
CA GLY A 386 -2.97 -21.00 -14.83
C GLY A 386 -2.86 -21.86 -13.57
N ASP A 387 -2.09 -21.45 -12.55
CA ASP A 387 -1.89 -22.27 -11.35
C ASP A 387 -3.07 -22.14 -10.37
N ALA A 388 -3.90 -23.19 -10.29
CA ALA A 388 -5.08 -23.24 -9.42
C ALA A 388 -4.76 -23.08 -7.92
N LYS A 389 -3.52 -23.34 -7.48
CA LYS A 389 -3.10 -23.18 -6.08
C LYS A 389 -2.69 -21.75 -5.71
N MET A 390 -2.62 -20.83 -6.68
CA MET A 390 -2.33 -19.41 -6.46
C MET A 390 -3.59 -18.56 -6.70
N VAL A 391 -4.73 -19.06 -6.21
CA VAL A 391 -6.04 -18.41 -6.33
C VAL A 391 -6.61 -18.24 -4.92
N PHE A 392 -7.06 -17.02 -4.60
CA PHE A 392 -7.71 -16.70 -3.34
C PHE A 392 -8.90 -15.78 -3.59
N GLU A 393 -10.07 -16.13 -3.05
CA GLU A 393 -11.32 -15.35 -3.19
C GLU A 393 -11.65 -14.94 -4.65
N GLY A 394 -11.36 -15.83 -5.62
CA GLY A 394 -11.59 -15.57 -7.05
C GLY A 394 -10.52 -14.70 -7.73
N THR A 395 -9.51 -14.22 -6.98
CA THR A 395 -8.37 -13.49 -7.53
C THR A 395 -7.25 -14.45 -7.89
N HIS A 396 -6.83 -14.43 -9.16
CA HIS A 396 -5.74 -15.25 -9.70
C HIS A 396 -4.41 -14.49 -9.69
N ALA A 397 -3.29 -15.22 -9.65
CA ALA A 397 -1.99 -14.62 -9.91
C ALA A 397 -1.88 -14.10 -11.36
N VAL A 398 -1.36 -12.89 -11.55
CA VAL A 398 -1.22 -12.25 -12.86
C VAL A 398 0.25 -11.93 -13.13
N ALA A 399 0.80 -12.43 -14.22
CA ALA A 399 2.12 -12.03 -14.71
C ALA A 399 1.93 -10.84 -15.68
N ARG A 400 2.34 -9.63 -15.26
CA ARG A 400 2.23 -8.41 -16.08
C ARG A 400 3.41 -8.25 -17.05
N THR A 401 4.52 -8.90 -16.73
CA THR A 401 5.68 -9.04 -17.62
C THR A 401 6.00 -10.51 -17.85
N SER A 402 6.37 -10.86 -19.09
CA SER A 402 6.93 -12.18 -19.43
C SER A 402 8.45 -12.23 -19.29
N GLU A 403 9.13 -11.08 -19.15
CA GLU A 403 10.57 -11.01 -19.34
C GLU A 403 11.41 -11.51 -18.16
N LEU A 404 10.82 -11.67 -16.98
CA LEU A 404 11.52 -11.88 -15.72
C LEU A 404 11.25 -13.25 -15.08
N ASN A 405 10.63 -14.17 -15.80
CA ASN A 405 10.18 -15.45 -15.23
C ASN A 405 11.32 -16.30 -14.68
N GLU A 406 12.50 -16.22 -15.30
CA GLU A 406 13.72 -16.88 -14.87
C GLU A 406 14.41 -16.20 -13.67
N GLU A 407 14.25 -14.88 -13.52
CA GLU A 407 14.85 -14.10 -12.43
C GLU A 407 14.27 -14.50 -11.07
N LEU A 408 12.99 -14.94 -11.06
CA LEU A 408 12.33 -15.47 -9.87
C LEU A 408 13.11 -16.64 -9.23
N GLY A 409 13.88 -17.41 -10.02
CA GLY A 409 14.68 -18.53 -9.50
C GLY A 409 16.04 -18.13 -8.94
N GLN A 410 16.44 -16.86 -9.05
CA GLN A 410 17.76 -16.36 -8.66
C GLN A 410 17.70 -15.35 -7.51
N ILE A 411 16.53 -15.15 -6.90
CA ILE A 411 16.33 -14.15 -5.84
C ILE A 411 17.13 -14.52 -4.60
N GLU A 412 17.88 -13.55 -4.08
CA GLU A 412 18.64 -13.69 -2.82
C GLU A 412 18.07 -12.82 -1.70
N TYR A 413 17.48 -11.67 -2.03
CA TYR A 413 16.90 -10.73 -1.07
C TYR A 413 15.43 -10.46 -1.41
N VAL A 414 14.56 -10.57 -0.42
CA VAL A 414 13.16 -10.19 -0.47
C VAL A 414 12.95 -8.99 0.46
N PHE A 415 12.58 -7.85 -0.09
CA PHE A 415 12.17 -6.67 0.65
C PHE A 415 10.66 -6.67 0.76
N SER A 416 10.12 -6.76 1.97
CA SER A 416 8.69 -6.78 2.22
C SER A 416 8.26 -5.54 2.98
N ASP A 417 7.12 -4.96 2.60
CA ASP A 417 6.40 -4.08 3.52
C ASP A 417 5.71 -4.89 4.63
N LYS A 418 5.37 -4.23 5.73
CA LYS A 418 4.67 -4.81 6.87
C LYS A 418 3.15 -4.67 6.74
N THR A 419 2.67 -3.45 6.46
CA THR A 419 1.23 -3.16 6.46
C THR A 419 0.64 -3.65 5.14
N GLY A 420 -0.51 -4.31 5.19
CA GLY A 420 -1.19 -4.79 3.97
C GLY A 420 -0.50 -5.95 3.23
N THR A 421 0.80 -6.19 3.49
CA THR A 421 1.61 -7.25 2.89
C THR A 421 1.82 -8.45 3.84
N LEU A 422 2.43 -8.24 5.01
CA LEU A 422 2.54 -9.29 6.04
C LEU A 422 1.28 -9.37 6.89
N THR A 423 0.60 -8.23 7.05
CA THR A 423 -0.66 -8.09 7.76
C THR A 423 -1.81 -7.97 6.77
N CYS A 424 -3.02 -8.33 7.21
CA CYS A 424 -4.25 -8.17 6.43
C CYS A 424 -4.80 -6.73 6.45
N ASN A 425 -4.20 -5.84 7.26
CA ASN A 425 -4.78 -4.56 7.65
C ASN A 425 -6.24 -4.71 8.13
N VAL A 426 -6.50 -5.82 8.84
CA VAL A 426 -7.77 -6.12 9.49
C VAL A 426 -7.53 -6.01 10.98
N MET A 427 -8.09 -4.95 11.54
CA MET A 427 -7.98 -4.63 12.95
C MET A 427 -9.03 -5.39 13.73
N GLU A 428 -8.61 -6.26 14.64
CA GLU A 428 -9.50 -7.04 15.50
C GLU A 428 -9.38 -6.55 16.95
N PHE A 429 -10.51 -6.18 17.56
CA PHE A 429 -10.53 -5.86 18.99
C PHE A 429 -10.36 -7.16 19.81
N ARG A 430 -9.30 -7.21 20.63
CA ARG A 430 -8.93 -8.43 21.39
C ARG A 430 -9.10 -8.29 22.87
N LYS A 431 -8.46 -7.28 23.45
CA LYS A 431 -8.42 -7.09 24.91
C LYS A 431 -8.71 -5.64 25.26
N CYS A 432 -9.15 -5.43 26.48
CA CYS A 432 -9.21 -4.11 27.06
C CYS A 432 -8.88 -4.15 28.55
N SER A 433 -8.54 -3.01 29.13
CA SER A 433 -8.39 -2.86 30.57
C SER A 433 -9.22 -1.66 31.00
N ILE A 434 -10.22 -1.87 31.86
CA ILE A 434 -11.16 -0.82 32.29
C ILE A 434 -11.11 -0.72 33.82
N GLY A 435 -10.88 0.47 34.36
CA GLY A 435 -10.77 0.66 35.82
C GLY A 435 -9.64 -0.15 36.48
N GLY A 436 -8.63 -0.55 35.71
CA GLY A 436 -7.52 -1.40 36.19
C GLY A 436 -7.83 -2.91 36.22
N VAL A 437 -8.93 -3.36 35.62
CA VAL A 437 -9.26 -4.79 35.40
C VAL A 437 -9.08 -5.13 33.92
N SER A 438 -8.32 -6.18 33.63
CA SER A 438 -8.09 -6.71 32.28
C SER A 438 -9.25 -7.61 31.85
N TYR A 439 -9.71 -7.47 30.61
CA TYR A 439 -10.77 -8.28 29.99
C TYR A 439 -10.32 -8.76 28.60
N GLY A 440 -10.76 -9.97 28.25
CA GLY A 440 -10.41 -10.67 27.00
C GLY A 440 -9.47 -11.85 27.24
N PHE A 441 -9.85 -13.03 26.76
CA PHE A 441 -9.04 -14.24 26.86
C PHE A 441 -8.19 -14.44 25.59
N GLY A 442 -7.26 -15.40 25.70
CA GLY A 442 -6.43 -15.81 24.58
C GLY A 442 -5.16 -14.98 24.40
N THR A 443 -4.09 -15.68 24.03
CA THR A 443 -2.87 -15.10 23.47
C THR A 443 -3.03 -15.02 21.96
N THR A 444 -2.49 -13.97 21.34
CA THR A 444 -2.42 -13.84 19.87
C THR A 444 -1.73 -15.06 19.24
N GLU A 445 -1.93 -15.33 17.94
CA GLU A 445 -1.11 -16.35 17.23
C GLU A 445 0.39 -16.04 17.39
N ILE A 446 0.70 -14.75 17.49
CA ILE A 446 1.98 -14.16 17.82
C ILE A 446 2.46 -14.61 19.21
N GLY A 447 1.66 -14.38 20.26
CA GLY A 447 1.96 -14.78 21.62
C GLY A 447 2.09 -16.29 21.79
N ARG A 448 1.27 -17.08 21.07
CA ARG A 448 1.42 -18.55 21.03
C ARG A 448 2.70 -18.99 20.34
N ALA A 449 3.07 -18.35 19.22
CA ALA A 449 4.30 -18.66 18.51
C ALA A 449 5.53 -18.33 19.38
N VAL A 450 5.53 -17.18 20.05
CA VAL A 450 6.58 -16.77 21.00
C VAL A 450 6.64 -17.74 22.19
N ALA A 451 5.51 -18.10 22.80
CA ALA A 451 5.47 -19.07 23.90
C ALA A 451 5.90 -20.50 23.48
N ALA A 452 5.57 -20.93 22.26
CA ALA A 452 6.00 -22.22 21.70
C ALA A 452 7.52 -22.24 21.43
N LEU A 453 8.10 -21.11 21.03
CA LEU A 453 9.55 -20.95 20.86
C LEU A 453 10.28 -20.94 22.21
N ALA A 454 9.70 -20.30 23.23
CA ALA A 454 10.25 -20.26 24.59
C ALA A 454 10.25 -21.63 25.29
N SER A 455 9.24 -22.47 25.02
CA SER A 455 9.09 -23.81 25.60
C SER A 455 9.91 -24.92 24.92
N GLY A 456 10.61 -24.61 23.82
CA GLY A 456 11.52 -25.56 23.14
C GLY A 456 10.83 -26.74 22.43
N SER A 457 9.51 -26.86 22.51
CA SER A 457 8.73 -27.85 21.76
C SER A 457 8.39 -27.30 20.38
N GLY A 458 9.14 -27.70 19.36
CA GLY A 458 8.73 -27.46 17.97
C GLY A 458 7.33 -28.04 17.71
N PRO A 459 6.49 -27.43 16.85
CA PRO A 459 5.20 -28.00 16.53
C PRO A 459 5.41 -29.32 15.82
N SER A 460 4.97 -30.42 16.44
CA SER A 460 4.94 -31.73 15.82
C SER A 460 3.99 -31.69 14.63
N SER A 461 4.53 -31.82 13.43
CA SER A 461 3.80 -31.94 12.17
C SER A 461 3.08 -33.30 12.08
N SER A 462 1.91 -33.47 12.73
CA SER A 462 1.03 -34.64 12.48
C SER A 462 -0.42 -34.54 12.96
N SER A 463 -1.05 -33.35 12.98
CA SER A 463 -2.50 -33.25 13.20
C SER A 463 -3.18 -32.12 12.42
N LEU A 464 -2.83 -31.97 11.14
CA LEU A 464 -3.53 -31.12 10.18
C LEU A 464 -4.35 -31.98 9.22
N THR A 465 -5.43 -32.59 9.70
CA THR A 465 -6.58 -32.92 8.82
C THR A 465 -7.89 -32.88 9.61
N LYS A 466 -8.86 -32.13 9.04
CA LYS A 466 -10.28 -31.97 9.42
C LYS A 466 -10.63 -31.13 10.65
N ALA A 467 -10.95 -29.86 10.40
CA ALA A 467 -12.00 -29.13 11.12
C ALA A 467 -13.23 -29.01 10.20
N MET A 468 -14.24 -29.84 10.45
CA MET A 468 -15.65 -29.55 10.14
C MET A 468 -16.45 -29.73 11.44
N PRO A 469 -17.53 -28.97 11.67
CA PRO A 469 -18.24 -29.00 12.94
C PRO A 469 -19.17 -30.22 12.99
N ALA A 470 -18.80 -31.24 13.75
CA ALA A 470 -19.66 -32.40 13.98
C ALA A 470 -20.25 -32.36 15.39
N LYS A 471 -21.58 -32.32 15.44
CA LYS A 471 -22.44 -32.43 16.62
C LYS A 471 -22.02 -33.61 17.51
N THR A 472 -21.73 -33.33 18.78
CA THR A 472 -21.43 -34.37 19.77
C THR A 472 -22.71 -35.10 20.18
N LYS A 473 -22.82 -36.38 19.80
CA LYS A 473 -23.71 -37.34 20.46
C LYS A 473 -22.96 -37.98 21.63
N VAL A 474 -23.62 -37.97 22.77
CA VAL A 474 -23.25 -38.61 24.04
C VAL A 474 -23.16 -40.14 23.85
N ASN A 475 -22.12 -40.78 24.42
CA ASN A 475 -22.26 -41.95 25.28
C ASN A 475 -20.96 -42.35 26.01
N PRO A 476 -21.07 -43.07 27.15
CA PRO A 476 -20.11 -43.00 28.26
C PRO A 476 -19.30 -44.30 28.47
N MET A 477 -18.46 -44.27 29.53
CA MET A 477 -17.69 -45.36 30.17
C MET A 477 -16.24 -45.53 29.72
N LEU A 478 -15.30 -45.22 30.62
CA LEU A 478 -14.53 -46.22 31.37
C LEU A 478 -13.72 -45.56 32.50
N ARG A 479 -13.57 -46.29 33.60
CA ARG A 479 -13.08 -45.86 34.92
C ARG A 479 -11.75 -46.60 35.22
N GLY A 480 -10.81 -45.93 35.88
CA GLY A 480 -9.65 -46.51 36.61
C GLY A 480 -8.32 -46.52 35.82
N SER A 481 -7.13 -46.36 36.40
CA SER A 481 -6.67 -46.09 37.77
C SER A 481 -5.19 -45.64 37.76
N SER A 482 -4.79 -45.00 38.87
CA SER A 482 -3.47 -45.05 39.55
C SER A 482 -2.17 -44.58 38.85
N GLY A 483 -1.60 -43.50 39.39
CA GLY A 483 -0.34 -43.56 40.15
C GLY A 483 0.98 -43.33 39.39
N GLY A 484 1.59 -42.16 39.59
CA GLY A 484 2.96 -41.88 39.18
C GLY A 484 3.46 -40.54 39.73
N SER A 485 4.14 -40.58 40.88
CA SER A 485 4.86 -39.47 41.51
C SER A 485 6.06 -39.05 40.66
N GLY A 486 6.13 -37.78 40.28
CA GLY A 486 7.25 -37.19 39.55
C GLY A 486 7.40 -35.71 39.93
N LEU A 487 8.41 -35.44 40.74
CA LEU A 487 8.89 -34.13 41.20
C LEU A 487 8.97 -33.13 40.02
N ARG A 488 8.18 -32.04 40.04
CA ARG A 488 8.30 -30.90 39.12
C ARG A 488 8.84 -29.69 39.87
N LEU A 489 9.95 -29.16 39.37
CA LEU A 489 10.54 -27.89 39.74
C LEU A 489 9.56 -26.76 39.42
N ASN A 490 9.30 -25.90 40.41
CA ASN A 490 8.48 -24.70 40.27
C ASN A 490 9.15 -23.73 39.27
N ILE A 491 8.47 -23.51 38.15
CA ILE A 491 8.65 -22.33 37.31
C ILE A 491 7.32 -21.59 37.41
N ASP A 492 7.35 -20.40 38.01
CA ASP A 492 6.20 -19.51 38.14
C ASP A 492 5.58 -19.27 36.77
N SER A 493 4.46 -19.95 36.52
CA SER A 493 3.53 -19.59 35.47
C SER A 493 2.67 -18.46 36.04
N THR A 494 2.57 -17.36 35.31
CA THR A 494 1.78 -16.18 35.67
C THR A 494 0.30 -16.55 35.74
N ASP A 495 -0.13 -17.05 36.89
CA ASP A 495 -1.52 -17.13 37.29
C ASP A 495 -1.95 -15.74 37.77
N ASP A 496 -2.83 -15.09 37.00
CA ASP A 496 -3.53 -13.87 37.42
C ASP A 496 -4.48 -14.21 38.58
N ILE A 497 -3.98 -14.13 39.81
CA ILE A 497 -4.78 -14.20 41.03
C ILE A 497 -5.69 -12.98 41.08
N ARG A 498 -7.00 -13.19 40.92
CA ARG A 498 -8.04 -12.19 41.21
C ARG A 498 -8.10 -11.95 42.72
N ASP A 499 -7.39 -10.94 43.20
CA ASP A 499 -7.48 -10.54 44.61
C ASP A 499 -8.76 -9.72 44.91
N GLY A 500 -9.61 -10.28 45.78
CA GLY A 500 -10.23 -9.52 46.86
C GLY A 500 -11.57 -8.81 46.63
N VAL A 501 -12.60 -9.48 46.08
CA VAL A 501 -14.00 -9.20 46.44
C VAL A 501 -14.73 -10.55 46.60
N SER A 502 -15.27 -10.80 47.78
CA SER A 502 -15.96 -12.05 48.12
C SER A 502 -17.22 -12.27 47.29
N VAL A 503 -17.11 -13.06 46.22
CA VAL A 503 -18.23 -13.74 45.54
C VAL A 503 -17.76 -15.16 45.22
N HIS A 504 -18.61 -16.15 45.48
CA HIS A 504 -18.38 -17.59 45.40
C HIS A 504 -17.49 -18.08 44.24
N PRO A 505 -16.70 -19.17 44.42
CA PRO A 505 -15.73 -19.61 43.43
C PRO A 505 -16.43 -20.17 42.19
N VAL A 506 -16.41 -19.41 41.10
CA VAL A 506 -16.74 -19.93 39.77
C VAL A 506 -15.47 -20.51 39.18
N ARG A 507 -15.49 -21.80 38.83
CA ARG A 507 -14.43 -22.49 38.09
C ARG A 507 -14.06 -21.69 36.85
N VAL A 508 -12.77 -21.36 36.69
CA VAL A 508 -12.22 -20.76 35.47
C VAL A 508 -12.09 -21.89 34.45
N GLU A 509 -12.99 -21.94 33.47
CA GLU A 509 -12.88 -22.82 32.30
C GLU A 509 -11.96 -22.18 31.26
N GLU A 510 -11.11 -22.99 30.62
CA GLU A 510 -10.25 -22.62 29.50
C GLU A 510 -11.10 -22.12 28.31
N GLY A 511 -11.04 -20.81 28.00
CA GLY A 511 -11.55 -20.19 26.78
C GLY A 511 -13.08 -20.12 26.65
N GLY A 512 -13.67 -18.92 26.76
CA GLY A 512 -15.09 -18.71 26.48
C GLY A 512 -15.42 -18.76 24.98
N ASP A 513 -16.62 -19.21 24.60
CA ASP A 513 -17.11 -19.07 23.22
C ASP A 513 -17.38 -17.58 22.93
N PRO A 514 -16.85 -16.98 21.84
CA PRO A 514 -17.14 -15.60 21.45
C PRO A 514 -18.65 -15.29 21.36
N LYS A 515 -19.47 -16.30 21.07
CA LYS A 515 -20.93 -16.15 21.07
C LYS A 515 -21.51 -15.84 22.44
N ASP A 516 -20.84 -16.24 23.52
CA ASP A 516 -21.30 -15.99 24.89
C ASP A 516 -20.87 -14.60 25.38
N ALA A 517 -19.72 -14.11 24.92
CA ALA A 517 -19.18 -12.79 25.27
C ALA A 517 -19.79 -11.62 24.50
N GLN A 518 -20.49 -11.87 23.39
CA GLN A 518 -21.07 -10.82 22.53
C GLN A 518 -22.60 -10.76 22.64
N VAL A 519 -23.16 -9.55 22.64
CA VAL A 519 -24.60 -9.26 22.53
C VAL A 519 -25.05 -9.44 21.07
N HIS A 520 -24.36 -8.78 20.14
CA HIS A 520 -24.52 -8.95 18.71
C HIS A 520 -23.29 -9.69 18.17
N PHE A 521 -23.47 -10.95 17.77
CA PHE A 521 -22.36 -11.76 17.29
C PHE A 521 -21.85 -11.24 15.95
N ASP A 522 -20.57 -10.88 15.90
CA ASP A 522 -19.85 -10.55 14.68
C ASP A 522 -18.63 -11.47 14.55
N PRO A 523 -18.52 -12.30 13.49
CA PRO A 523 -17.39 -13.20 13.31
C PRO A 523 -16.06 -12.47 13.06
N SER A 524 -16.08 -11.16 12.76
CA SER A 524 -14.86 -10.36 12.57
C SER A 524 -14.26 -9.84 13.88
N ILE A 525 -14.99 -9.88 14.99
CA ILE A 525 -14.51 -9.45 16.31
C ILE A 525 -14.29 -10.69 17.18
N HIS A 526 -13.06 -10.90 17.61
CA HIS A 526 -12.67 -12.02 18.48
C HIS A 526 -12.50 -11.57 19.94
N PHE A 527 -13.58 -11.06 20.52
CA PHE A 527 -13.69 -10.83 21.96
C PHE A 527 -14.49 -11.98 22.59
N ASP A 528 -13.91 -12.65 23.58
CA ASP A 528 -14.34 -13.95 24.11
C ASP A 528 -14.55 -13.98 25.63
N ASP A 529 -14.44 -12.82 26.31
CA ASP A 529 -14.62 -12.73 27.76
C ASP A 529 -16.03 -12.26 28.17
N PRO A 530 -16.93 -13.16 28.61
CA PRO A 530 -18.25 -12.77 29.10
C PRO A 530 -18.20 -12.04 30.46
N GLY A 531 -17.04 -12.03 31.15
CA GLY A 531 -16.82 -11.34 32.40
C GLY A 531 -17.04 -9.83 32.32
N LEU A 532 -16.77 -9.22 31.15
CA LEU A 532 -17.03 -7.80 30.90
C LEU A 532 -18.54 -7.49 30.98
N LEU A 533 -19.37 -8.26 30.27
CA LEU A 533 -20.83 -8.07 30.28
C LEU A 533 -21.43 -8.39 31.65
N ARG A 534 -20.92 -9.42 32.35
CA ARG A 534 -21.35 -9.72 33.73
C ARG A 534 -21.04 -8.57 34.68
N ALA A 535 -19.85 -7.96 34.58
CA ALA A 535 -19.49 -6.79 35.38
C ALA A 535 -20.34 -5.55 35.04
N LEU A 536 -20.71 -5.38 33.77
CA LEU A 536 -21.63 -4.33 33.34
C LEU A 536 -23.01 -4.51 33.98
N TYR A 537 -23.56 -5.72 33.97
CA TYR A 537 -24.91 -6.00 34.50
C TYR A 537 -24.98 -6.13 36.03
N ALA A 538 -23.85 -6.37 36.71
CA ALA A 538 -23.78 -6.48 38.17
C ALA A 538 -23.98 -5.13 38.90
N GLY A 539 -23.83 -4.00 38.19
CA GLY A 539 -23.92 -2.66 38.79
C GLY A 539 -22.70 -2.24 39.61
N GLY A 540 -22.70 -1.01 40.12
CA GLY A 540 -21.61 -0.44 40.93
C GLY A 540 -20.60 0.41 40.15
N LYS A 541 -19.52 0.85 40.83
CA LYS A 541 -18.50 1.77 40.26
C LYS A 541 -17.85 1.23 38.98
N GLN A 542 -17.61 -0.09 38.90
CA GLN A 542 -17.04 -0.71 37.70
C GLN A 542 -18.02 -0.74 36.52
N SER A 543 -19.31 -0.97 36.77
CA SER A 543 -20.35 -0.92 35.73
C SER A 543 -20.47 0.48 35.12
N GLU A 544 -20.42 1.54 35.94
CA GLU A 544 -20.39 2.93 35.46
C GLU A 544 -19.16 3.21 34.57
N LEU A 545 -17.97 2.75 34.97
CA LEU A 545 -16.76 2.90 34.16
C LEU A 545 -16.84 2.14 32.83
N ILE A 546 -17.41 0.93 32.82
CA ILE A 546 -17.62 0.16 31.59
C ILE A 546 -18.64 0.86 30.69
N HIS A 547 -19.73 1.37 31.24
CA HIS A 547 -20.74 2.11 30.48
C HIS A 547 -20.14 3.33 29.79
N GLU A 548 -19.32 4.10 30.50
CA GLU A 548 -18.62 5.27 29.96
C GLU A 548 -17.55 4.91 28.93
N PHE A 549 -16.83 3.82 29.14
CA PHE A 549 -15.86 3.29 28.19
C PHE A 549 -16.53 2.88 26.87
N LEU A 550 -17.63 2.12 26.92
CA LEU A 550 -18.36 1.68 25.73
C LEU A 550 -19.08 2.85 25.02
N THR A 551 -19.57 3.82 25.80
CA THR A 551 -20.12 5.08 25.26
C THR A 551 -19.05 5.84 24.48
N LEU A 552 -17.85 6.03 25.06
CA LEU A 552 -16.73 6.70 24.40
C LEU A 552 -16.38 6.02 23.06
N LEU A 553 -16.30 4.68 23.05
CA LEU A 553 -16.04 3.91 21.83
C LEU A 553 -17.10 4.13 20.73
N SER A 554 -18.32 4.49 21.10
CA SER A 554 -19.47 4.65 20.21
C SER A 554 -19.73 6.09 19.75
N ILE A 555 -19.02 7.09 20.31
CA ILE A 555 -19.24 8.51 19.98
C ILE A 555 -17.96 9.27 19.61
N CYS A 556 -16.80 8.88 20.15
CA CYS A 556 -15.52 9.54 19.86
C CYS A 556 -14.89 8.93 18.61
N HIS A 557 -15.47 9.16 17.44
CA HIS A 557 -14.95 8.67 16.16
C HIS A 557 -15.56 9.41 14.97
N THR A 558 -15.00 9.17 13.77
CA THR A 558 -15.54 9.67 12.50
C THR A 558 -16.26 8.61 11.66
N VAL A 559 -16.49 7.41 12.23
CA VAL A 559 -17.19 6.29 11.56
C VAL A 559 -18.59 6.66 11.09
N ILE A 560 -18.97 6.15 9.92
CA ILE A 560 -20.27 6.35 9.28
C ILE A 560 -21.00 5.01 9.24
N PRO A 561 -22.27 4.95 9.67
CA PRO A 561 -23.10 3.77 9.52
C PRO A 561 -23.80 3.79 8.14
N GLU A 562 -23.44 2.86 7.27
CA GLU A 562 -24.17 2.62 6.01
C GLU A 562 -25.15 1.47 6.21
N THR A 563 -26.44 1.71 6.00
CA THR A 563 -27.44 0.65 6.05
C THR A 563 -27.59 0.02 4.67
N ASP A 564 -27.32 -1.27 4.56
CA ASP A 564 -27.54 -1.97 3.30
C ASP A 564 -29.04 -2.10 3.02
N SER A 565 -29.48 -1.49 1.92
CA SER A 565 -30.86 -1.53 1.42
C SER A 565 -31.44 -2.95 1.26
N LYS A 566 -30.60 -3.97 1.05
CA LYS A 566 -31.05 -5.35 0.81
C LYS A 566 -31.12 -6.21 2.07
N THR A 567 -30.17 -6.05 2.99
CA THR A 567 -30.07 -6.89 4.19
C THR A 567 -30.55 -6.20 5.47
N GLY A 568 -30.71 -4.87 5.44
CA GLY A 568 -31.00 -4.06 6.63
C GLY A 568 -29.86 -4.04 7.64
N THR A 569 -28.70 -4.62 7.31
CA THR A 569 -27.53 -4.63 8.21
C THR A 569 -26.77 -3.32 8.12
N ILE A 570 -26.35 -2.80 9.28
CA ILE A 570 -25.50 -1.60 9.36
C ILE A 570 -24.05 -2.03 9.19
N ALA A 571 -23.43 -1.57 8.11
CA ALA A 571 -22.00 -1.65 7.86
C ALA A 571 -21.32 -0.36 8.35
N TYR A 572 -20.27 -0.49 9.13
CA TYR A 572 -19.48 0.65 9.58
C TYR A 572 -18.33 0.91 8.63
N ARG A 573 -18.19 2.16 8.19
CA ARG A 573 -17.10 2.62 7.34
C ARG A 573 -16.36 3.75 8.03
N ALA A 574 -15.04 3.68 8.06
CA ALA A 574 -14.20 4.69 8.67
C ALA A 574 -13.05 5.09 7.76
N SER A 575 -12.44 6.24 8.05
CA SER A 575 -11.17 6.66 7.44
C SER A 575 -9.99 5.85 7.99
N SER A 576 -10.11 5.33 9.21
CA SER A 576 -9.11 4.51 9.90
C SER A 576 -9.70 3.16 10.33
N PRO A 577 -9.03 2.03 10.01
CA PRO A 577 -9.52 0.70 10.35
C PRO A 577 -9.53 0.45 11.87
N ASP A 578 -8.67 1.15 12.62
CA ASP A 578 -8.64 1.11 14.09
C ASP A 578 -9.97 1.65 14.65
N GLU A 579 -10.51 2.74 14.08
CA GLU A 579 -11.81 3.28 14.51
C GLU A 579 -12.96 2.34 14.15
N GLU A 580 -12.93 1.75 12.96
CA GLU A 580 -13.94 0.79 12.52
C GLU A 580 -14.00 -0.42 13.47
N ALA A 581 -12.83 -0.95 13.86
CA ALA A 581 -12.74 -2.07 14.80
C ALA A 581 -13.28 -1.72 16.20
N LEU A 582 -12.99 -0.51 16.70
CA LEU A 582 -13.49 -0.03 17.98
C LEU A 582 -15.02 0.11 18.00
N VAL A 583 -15.62 0.68 16.95
CA VAL A 583 -17.08 0.85 16.86
C VAL A 583 -17.79 -0.50 16.65
N LYS A 584 -17.21 -1.40 15.85
CA LYS A 584 -17.69 -2.79 15.73
C LYS A 584 -17.65 -3.51 17.07
N ALA A 585 -16.57 -3.35 17.83
CA ALA A 585 -16.46 -3.93 19.16
C ALA A 585 -17.54 -3.39 20.12
N ALA A 586 -17.78 -2.07 20.08
CA ALA A 586 -18.87 -1.46 20.86
C ALA A 586 -20.24 -2.05 20.50
N LYS A 587 -20.55 -2.21 19.20
CA LYS A 587 -21.77 -2.90 18.73
C LYS A 587 -21.85 -4.33 19.23
N CYS A 588 -20.76 -5.09 19.16
CA CYS A 588 -20.72 -6.48 19.65
C CYS A 588 -21.03 -6.56 21.15
N LEU A 589 -20.61 -5.55 21.92
CA LEU A 589 -20.83 -5.44 23.36
C LEU A 589 -22.17 -4.78 23.72
N GLY A 590 -23.03 -4.49 22.73
CA GLY A 590 -24.39 -4.00 22.93
C GLY A 590 -24.58 -2.49 22.74
N TYR A 591 -23.56 -1.75 22.29
CA TYR A 591 -23.65 -0.31 22.02
C TYR A 591 -23.63 -0.08 20.51
N ASN A 592 -24.81 -0.11 19.91
CA ASN A 592 -24.99 -0.02 18.47
C ASN A 592 -25.05 1.46 18.03
N PHE A 593 -24.06 1.92 17.28
CA PHE A 593 -24.06 3.26 16.70
C PHE A 593 -24.97 3.28 15.46
N VAL A 594 -25.99 4.15 15.46
CA VAL A 594 -27.08 4.13 14.46
C VAL A 594 -27.08 5.36 13.55
N ALA A 595 -26.78 6.56 14.08
CA ALA A 595 -26.83 7.81 13.33
C ALA A 595 -25.52 8.61 13.51
N PRO A 596 -24.93 9.16 12.44
CA PRO A 596 -23.69 9.93 12.51
C PRO A 596 -23.84 11.33 13.11
N ALA A 597 -22.72 11.94 13.47
CA ALA A 597 -22.66 13.33 13.92
C ALA A 597 -23.26 14.28 12.87
N PRO A 598 -23.95 15.37 13.28
CA PRO A 598 -23.88 16.01 14.60
C PRO A 598 -24.76 15.38 15.70
N LEU A 599 -25.87 14.74 15.34
CA LEU A 599 -26.77 14.10 16.31
C LEU A 599 -26.49 12.59 16.36
N MET A 600 -25.49 12.21 17.14
CA MET A 600 -25.14 10.80 17.31
C MET A 600 -26.19 10.06 18.11
N LYS A 601 -26.66 8.92 17.60
CA LYS A 601 -27.58 8.04 18.32
C LYS A 601 -26.94 6.69 18.57
N VAL A 602 -26.93 6.27 19.83
CA VAL A 602 -26.40 4.99 20.28
C VAL A 602 -27.54 4.18 20.88
N GLU A 603 -27.83 3.04 20.29
CA GLU A 603 -28.81 2.08 20.77
C GLU A 603 -28.11 1.08 21.70
N ILE A 604 -28.52 1.06 22.96
CA ILE A 604 -27.98 0.17 23.98
C ILE A 604 -28.88 -1.06 24.10
N SER A 605 -28.30 -2.22 23.85
CA SER A 605 -28.93 -3.54 23.91
C SER A 605 -28.25 -4.40 24.97
N CYS A 606 -29.04 -5.19 25.69
CA CYS A 606 -28.54 -6.11 26.71
C CYS A 606 -28.71 -7.56 26.26
N LYS A 607 -27.82 -8.45 26.71
CA LYS A 607 -27.93 -9.88 26.44
C LYS A 607 -28.76 -10.56 27.52
N PRO A 608 -29.95 -11.11 27.19
CA PRO A 608 -30.85 -11.66 28.22
C PRO A 608 -30.26 -12.83 29.01
N SER A 609 -29.40 -13.64 28.40
CA SER A 609 -28.82 -14.83 29.01
C SER A 609 -27.79 -14.55 30.12
N LEU A 610 -27.27 -13.33 30.22
CA LEU A 610 -26.28 -12.93 31.22
C LEU A 610 -26.86 -12.00 32.29
N LEU A 611 -28.16 -11.68 32.22
CA LEU A 611 -28.84 -10.91 33.25
C LEU A 611 -28.92 -11.71 34.56
N PRO A 612 -28.72 -11.08 35.72
CA PRO A 612 -28.85 -11.76 37.00
C PRO A 612 -30.30 -12.28 37.19
N THR A 613 -30.46 -13.59 37.35
CA THR A 613 -31.74 -14.23 37.65
C THR A 613 -32.21 -13.80 39.04
N SER A 614 -33.40 -13.21 39.14
CA SER A 614 -33.89 -12.58 40.37
C SER A 614 -34.18 -13.60 41.48
N THR A 615 -33.39 -13.55 42.57
CA THR A 615 -33.87 -13.89 43.91
C THR A 615 -33.50 -12.73 44.85
N GLY A 616 -34.43 -11.82 45.08
CA GLY A 616 -34.31 -10.80 46.12
C GLY A 616 -34.61 -9.38 45.65
N LYS A 617 -35.40 -8.67 46.47
CA LYS A 617 -35.92 -7.32 46.29
C LYS A 617 -34.80 -6.27 46.11
N MET A 618 -34.32 -6.01 44.89
CA MET A 618 -33.74 -4.73 44.49
C MET A 618 -34.04 -4.48 43.01
N GLN A 619 -35.17 -3.83 42.77
CA GLN A 619 -35.65 -3.45 41.46
C GLN A 619 -35.24 -2.00 41.22
N HIS A 620 -34.01 -1.75 40.74
CA HIS A 620 -33.63 -0.42 40.29
C HIS A 620 -32.82 -0.45 38.98
N LYS A 621 -33.44 0.18 37.96
CA LYS A 621 -32.85 0.93 36.83
C LYS A 621 -32.55 0.27 35.47
N TYR A 622 -32.52 -1.06 35.31
CA TYR A 622 -32.14 -1.67 34.01
C TYR A 622 -33.16 -2.65 33.38
N VAL A 623 -34.45 -2.60 33.75
CA VAL A 623 -35.45 -3.53 33.19
C VAL A 623 -36.53 -2.78 32.39
N SER A 624 -36.15 -2.28 31.20
CA SER A 624 -37.01 -2.42 30.03
C SER A 624 -36.37 -3.48 29.14
N LEU A 625 -37.10 -4.53 28.77
CA LEU A 625 -36.58 -5.62 27.91
C LEU A 625 -36.33 -5.18 26.45
N GLY A 626 -36.45 -3.89 26.14
CA GLY A 626 -36.26 -3.34 24.80
C GLY A 626 -34.97 -2.51 24.68
N PRO A 627 -34.42 -2.37 23.47
CA PRO A 627 -33.26 -1.51 23.24
C PRO A 627 -33.57 -0.06 23.65
N THR A 628 -32.64 0.57 24.37
CA THR A 628 -32.75 1.97 24.79
C THR A 628 -31.85 2.83 23.92
N THR A 629 -32.42 3.79 23.19
CA THR A 629 -31.64 4.72 22.38
C THR A 629 -31.26 5.97 23.19
N LYS A 630 -29.97 6.26 23.26
CA LYS A 630 -29.43 7.51 23.79
C LYS A 630 -28.96 8.42 22.67
N SER A 631 -29.24 9.72 22.80
CA SER A 631 -28.79 10.73 21.85
C SER A 631 -27.72 11.63 22.47
N TYR A 632 -26.69 11.89 21.67
CA TYR A 632 -25.55 12.73 22.00
C TYR A 632 -25.39 13.76 20.90
N THR A 633 -25.44 15.04 21.26
CA THR A 633 -25.18 16.14 20.33
C THR A 633 -23.70 16.45 20.33
N ILE A 634 -23.00 16.16 19.23
CA ILE A 634 -21.58 16.47 19.07
C ILE A 634 -21.44 17.93 18.66
N VAL A 635 -20.77 18.73 19.49
CA VAL A 635 -20.68 20.19 19.29
C VAL A 635 -19.34 20.61 18.71
N ASN A 636 -18.24 19.99 19.16
CA ASN A 636 -16.91 20.21 18.60
C ASN A 636 -16.19 18.88 18.40
N VAL A 637 -15.41 18.80 17.32
CA VAL A 637 -14.59 17.63 16.98
C VAL A 637 -13.16 18.13 16.78
N ASN A 638 -12.26 17.71 17.67
CA ASN A 638 -10.83 17.91 17.47
C ASN A 638 -10.29 16.67 16.77
N GLU A 639 -10.10 16.80 15.46
CA GLU A 639 -9.69 15.69 14.60
C GLU A 639 -8.32 15.14 14.98
N PHE A 640 -8.10 13.88 14.60
CA PHE A 640 -6.80 13.26 14.73
C PHE A 640 -5.78 13.94 13.80
N ASN A 641 -4.64 14.34 14.35
CA ASN A 641 -3.47 14.76 13.58
C ASN A 641 -2.24 13.92 13.99
N SER A 642 -1.35 13.67 13.03
CA SER A 642 -0.05 13.00 13.24
C SER A 642 0.84 13.67 14.30
N THR A 643 0.68 14.97 14.51
CA THR A 643 1.36 15.76 15.55
C THR A 643 0.77 15.46 16.93
N ARG A 644 -0.56 15.59 17.10
CA ARG A 644 -1.29 15.42 18.36
C ARG A 644 -1.46 13.96 18.80
N LYS A 645 -1.56 13.03 17.83
CA LYS A 645 -1.72 11.57 18.01
C LYS A 645 -2.88 11.15 18.92
N ARG A 646 -3.95 11.94 18.91
CA ARG A 646 -5.18 11.73 19.67
C ARG A 646 -6.34 12.43 18.97
N MET A 647 -7.54 11.99 19.27
CA MET A 647 -8.80 12.56 18.78
C MET A 647 -9.69 12.83 19.98
N SER A 648 -10.40 13.97 19.98
CA SER A 648 -11.39 14.26 21.00
C SER A 648 -12.69 14.79 20.42
N VAL A 649 -13.80 14.52 21.11
CA VAL A 649 -15.11 15.09 20.79
C VAL A 649 -15.70 15.70 22.05
N VAL A 650 -16.34 16.86 21.91
CA VAL A 650 -17.16 17.46 22.95
C VAL A 650 -18.61 17.13 22.63
N ALA A 651 -19.25 16.39 23.53
CA ALA A 651 -20.62 15.92 23.37
C ALA A 651 -21.51 16.47 24.49
N ILE A 652 -22.75 16.84 24.14
CA ILE A 652 -23.82 17.08 25.10
C ILE A 652 -24.64 15.79 25.18
N ASN A 653 -24.81 15.26 26.39
CA ASN A 653 -25.77 14.20 26.62
C ASN A 653 -27.18 14.83 26.72
N ASP A 654 -28.08 14.49 25.81
CA ASP A 654 -29.41 15.11 25.77
C ASP A 654 -30.27 14.76 26.99
N GLU A 655 -29.96 13.67 27.71
CA GLU A 655 -30.68 13.29 28.94
C GLU A 655 -30.22 14.08 30.17
N THR A 656 -28.91 14.36 30.27
CA THR A 656 -28.32 14.98 31.46
C THR A 656 -27.96 16.45 31.26
N HIS A 657 -28.00 16.94 30.02
CA HIS A 657 -27.54 18.27 29.60
C HIS A 657 -26.11 18.62 30.06
N GLN A 658 -25.26 17.61 30.25
CA GLN A 658 -23.86 17.80 30.63
C GLN A 658 -22.95 17.80 29.41
N TYR A 659 -21.98 18.72 29.41
CA TYR A 659 -20.89 18.76 28.46
C TYR A 659 -19.80 17.78 28.89
N VAL A 660 -19.48 16.82 28.04
CA VAL A 660 -18.43 15.83 28.30
C VAL A 660 -17.46 15.81 27.12
N LEU A 661 -16.19 16.01 27.43
CA LEU A 661 -15.07 15.77 26.52
C LEU A 661 -14.71 14.28 26.58
N TYR A 662 -14.73 13.63 25.43
CA TYR A 662 -14.25 12.27 25.24
C TYR A 662 -12.99 12.30 24.39
N CYS A 663 -11.93 11.62 24.84
CA CYS A 663 -10.64 11.63 24.15
C CYS A 663 -10.03 10.22 24.09
N LYS A 664 -9.49 9.86 22.92
CA LYS A 664 -8.75 8.62 22.70
C LYS A 664 -7.43 8.93 21.99
N GLY A 665 -6.35 8.27 22.40
CA GLY A 665 -5.04 8.55 21.81
C GLY A 665 -3.94 7.59 22.22
N ALA A 666 -2.73 7.90 21.76
CA ALA A 666 -1.52 7.16 22.12
C ALA A 666 -1.22 7.24 23.62
N ASP A 667 -0.56 6.20 24.13
CA ASP A 667 -0.13 6.03 25.51
C ASP A 667 0.58 7.26 26.09
N ASN A 668 1.65 7.70 25.46
CA ASN A 668 2.46 8.80 25.94
C ASN A 668 1.71 10.15 25.92
N MET A 669 0.80 10.36 24.96
CA MET A 669 0.06 11.62 24.85
C MET A 669 -1.08 11.71 25.87
N MET A 670 -1.74 10.59 26.17
CA MET A 670 -2.86 10.55 27.11
C MET A 670 -2.39 10.52 28.57
N LEU A 671 -1.30 9.80 28.87
CA LEU A 671 -0.78 9.70 30.24
C LEU A 671 -0.28 11.05 30.78
N GLU A 672 0.32 11.89 29.95
CA GLU A 672 0.73 13.27 30.32
C GLU A 672 -0.46 14.19 30.68
N ARG A 673 -1.66 13.85 30.19
CA ARG A 673 -2.89 14.65 30.35
C ARG A 673 -3.88 14.01 31.32
N ALA A 674 -3.47 12.93 31.99
CA ALA A 674 -4.28 12.29 33.00
C ALA A 674 -4.35 13.15 34.26
N ALA A 675 -5.55 13.30 34.82
CA ALA A 675 -5.73 13.91 36.13
C ALA A 675 -5.02 13.08 37.21
N VAL A 676 -4.42 13.75 38.19
CA VAL A 676 -3.88 13.10 39.39
C VAL A 676 -5.03 12.44 40.16
N GLY A 677 -4.87 11.17 40.53
CA GLY A 677 -5.93 10.42 41.20
C GLY A 677 -6.32 11.05 42.53
N LYS A 678 -7.63 11.24 42.73
CA LYS A 678 -8.20 11.86 43.94
C LYS A 678 -8.18 10.91 45.16
N SER A 679 -7.94 9.61 44.94
CA SER A 679 -7.86 8.59 45.99
C SER A 679 -6.73 7.59 45.74
N ASP A 680 -6.20 6.96 46.79
CA ASP A 680 -5.16 5.91 46.68
C ASP A 680 -5.62 4.71 45.84
N SER A 681 -6.92 4.38 45.89
CA SER A 681 -7.51 3.34 45.05
C SER A 681 -7.48 3.70 43.57
N ASP A 682 -7.70 4.96 43.21
CA ASP A 682 -7.67 5.40 41.81
C ASP A 682 -6.22 5.44 41.29
N ASN A 683 -5.26 5.83 42.13
CA ASN A 683 -3.83 5.75 41.80
C ASN A 683 -3.36 4.30 41.60
N ALA A 684 -3.81 3.37 42.45
CA ALA A 684 -3.52 1.95 42.29
C ALA A 684 -4.15 1.36 41.01
N ALA A 685 -5.39 1.74 40.69
CA ALA A 685 -6.03 1.35 39.44
C ALA A 685 -5.29 1.90 38.20
N HIS A 686 -4.80 3.14 38.28
CA HIS A 686 -3.99 3.76 37.24
C HIS A 686 -2.65 3.03 37.04
N ALA A 687 -1.97 2.65 38.12
CA ALA A 687 -0.74 1.86 38.06
C ALA A 687 -0.96 0.49 37.40
N ARG A 688 -2.05 -0.21 37.75
CA ARG A 688 -2.44 -1.46 37.08
C ARG A 688 -2.73 -1.26 35.59
N LEU A 689 -3.42 -0.18 35.24
CA LEU A 689 -3.71 0.18 33.85
C LEU A 689 -2.43 0.32 33.01
N ILE A 690 -1.42 1.01 33.55
CA ILE A 690 -0.10 1.17 32.90
C ILE A 690 0.61 -0.19 32.77
N GLY A 691 0.49 -1.06 33.77
CA GLY A 691 1.01 -2.43 33.72
C GLY A 691 0.40 -3.25 32.58
N HIS A 692 -0.93 -3.23 32.44
CA HIS A 692 -1.63 -3.90 31.34
C HIS A 692 -1.25 -3.32 29.98
N LEU A 693 -1.13 -1.99 29.87
CA LEU A 693 -0.71 -1.32 28.63
C LEU A 693 0.65 -1.83 28.14
N LYS A 694 1.64 -1.93 29.03
CA LYS A 694 2.97 -2.49 28.70
C LYS A 694 2.89 -3.96 28.29
N THR A 695 2.00 -4.72 28.92
CA THR A 695 1.80 -6.15 28.61
C THR A 695 1.20 -6.34 27.22
N TYR A 696 0.14 -5.60 26.90
CA TYR A 696 -0.49 -5.62 25.58
C TYR A 696 0.47 -5.17 24.47
N ALA A 697 1.27 -4.14 24.72
CA ALA A 697 2.31 -3.70 23.79
C ALA A 697 3.36 -4.80 23.53
N ARG A 698 3.76 -5.57 24.56
CA ARG A 698 4.68 -6.72 24.41
C ARG A 698 4.06 -7.88 23.63
N GLU A 699 2.75 -8.07 23.71
CA GLU A 699 2.03 -9.07 22.91
C GLU A 699 1.87 -8.67 21.43
N GLY A 700 2.32 -7.48 21.04
CA GLY A 700 2.18 -6.95 19.69
C GLY A 700 0.83 -6.31 19.40
N LEU A 701 0.02 -6.03 20.43
CA LEU A 701 -1.27 -5.36 20.28
C LEU A 701 -1.08 -3.85 20.20
N ARG A 702 -1.82 -3.19 19.30
CA ARG A 702 -1.92 -1.73 19.24
C ARG A 702 -2.77 -1.25 20.41
N THR A 703 -2.20 -0.40 21.25
CA THR A 703 -2.89 0.11 22.44
C THR A 703 -3.34 1.55 22.27
N LEU A 704 -4.59 1.86 22.61
CA LEU A 704 -5.09 3.23 22.75
C LEU A 704 -5.59 3.46 24.16
N VAL A 705 -5.25 4.61 24.73
CA VAL A 705 -5.71 5.05 26.05
C VAL A 705 -6.94 5.94 25.88
N LEU A 706 -7.95 5.69 26.70
CA LEU A 706 -9.23 6.36 26.66
C LEU A 706 -9.41 7.21 27.93
N GLY A 707 -9.81 8.45 27.75
CA GLY A 707 -10.08 9.39 28.83
C GLY A 707 -11.34 10.21 28.59
N ARG A 708 -11.94 10.67 29.68
CA ARG A 708 -13.06 11.63 29.65
C ARG A 708 -12.84 12.79 30.61
N ARG A 709 -13.49 13.90 30.36
CA ARG A 709 -13.56 15.05 31.26
C ARG A 709 -14.94 15.69 31.20
N VAL A 710 -15.56 15.88 32.36
CA VAL A 710 -16.83 16.61 32.46
C VAL A 710 -16.50 18.10 32.53
N LEU A 711 -17.16 18.90 31.70
CA LEU A 711 -16.94 20.34 31.57
C LEU A 711 -18.10 21.09 32.23
N SER A 712 -17.82 22.27 32.81
CA SER A 712 -18.87 23.20 33.18
C SER A 712 -19.39 23.94 31.93
N GLU A 713 -20.62 24.45 31.99
CA GLU A 713 -21.19 25.22 30.89
C GLU A 713 -20.39 26.50 30.61
N GLU A 714 -19.83 27.13 31.64
CA GLU A 714 -18.96 28.32 31.54
C GLU A 714 -17.66 27.99 30.82
N GLU A 715 -16.98 26.92 31.24
CA GLU A 715 -15.73 26.46 30.61
C GLU A 715 -15.95 26.09 29.14
N TYR A 716 -17.07 25.42 28.84
CA TYR A 716 -17.42 25.07 27.47
C TYR A 716 -17.68 26.32 26.60
N LYS A 717 -18.39 27.33 27.12
CA LYS A 717 -18.66 28.57 26.37
C LYS A 717 -17.37 29.29 25.99
N GLU A 718 -16.46 29.45 26.95
CA GLU A 718 -15.14 30.06 26.70
C GLU A 718 -14.35 29.25 25.66
N TYR A 719 -14.41 27.91 25.75
CA TYR A 719 -13.81 27.04 24.76
C TYR A 719 -14.41 27.19 23.37
N ASN A 720 -15.72 27.20 23.25
CA ASN A 720 -16.38 27.27 21.95
C ASN A 720 -16.15 28.62 21.28
N GLU A 721 -16.08 29.72 22.04
CA GLU A 721 -15.70 31.03 21.49
C GLU A 721 -14.28 31.02 20.91
N ALA A 722 -13.32 30.48 21.67
CA ALA A 722 -11.94 30.33 21.19
C ALA A 722 -11.84 29.39 19.98
N TYR A 723 -12.56 28.27 19.99
CA TYR A 723 -12.61 27.30 18.90
C TYR A 723 -13.21 27.91 17.63
N MET A 724 -14.31 28.66 17.75
CA MET A 724 -14.95 29.33 16.62
C MET A 724 -14.01 30.40 16.02
N ALA A 725 -13.36 31.21 16.86
CA ALA A 725 -12.36 32.17 16.42
C ALA A 725 -11.18 31.49 15.70
N ALA A 726 -10.67 30.38 16.23
CA ALA A 726 -9.61 29.60 15.61
C ALA A 726 -10.06 28.96 14.27
N SER A 727 -11.27 28.40 14.21
CA SER A 727 -11.81 27.73 13.00
C SER A 727 -12.06 28.69 11.84
N THR A 728 -12.34 29.96 12.14
CA THR A 728 -12.59 31.03 11.17
C THR A 728 -11.33 31.83 10.81
N ALA A 729 -10.19 31.53 11.43
CA ALA A 729 -8.93 32.21 11.14
C ALA A 729 -8.44 31.91 9.72
N LEU A 730 -8.04 32.95 8.99
CA LEU A 730 -7.47 32.84 7.63
C LEU A 730 -6.00 32.39 7.68
N ASP A 731 -5.23 32.89 8.65
CA ASP A 731 -3.82 32.56 8.83
C ASP A 731 -3.63 31.59 10.00
N ASP A 732 -2.79 30.57 9.78
CA ASP A 732 -2.33 29.61 10.80
C ASP A 732 -3.46 28.87 11.53
N ARG A 733 -4.53 28.55 10.79
CA ARG A 733 -5.77 27.94 11.32
C ARG A 733 -5.51 26.63 12.07
N GLU A 734 -4.74 25.72 11.48
CA GLU A 734 -4.48 24.39 12.06
C GLU A 734 -3.78 24.50 13.41
N THR A 735 -2.76 25.36 13.49
CA THR A 735 -1.96 25.56 14.69
C THR A 735 -2.78 26.22 15.81
N LYS A 736 -3.67 27.16 15.47
CA LYS A 736 -4.63 27.75 16.42
C LYS A 736 -5.62 26.72 16.95
N LEU A 737 -6.16 25.86 16.08
CA LEU A 737 -7.05 24.77 16.49
C LEU A 737 -6.33 23.77 17.40
N ASP A 738 -5.07 23.44 17.10
CA ASP A 738 -4.24 22.57 17.93
C ASP A 738 -4.00 23.17 19.33
N VAL A 739 -3.78 24.48 19.43
CA VAL A 739 -3.66 25.20 20.72
C VAL A 739 -4.97 25.16 21.50
N CYS A 740 -6.12 25.39 20.86
CA CYS A 740 -7.43 25.27 21.50
C CYS A 740 -7.67 23.85 22.02
N ALA A 741 -7.37 22.83 21.22
CA ALA A 741 -7.51 21.43 21.63
C ALA A 741 -6.59 21.08 22.81
N GLU A 742 -5.34 21.52 22.78
CA GLU A 742 -4.36 21.29 23.86
C GLU A 742 -4.80 21.90 25.20
N TRP A 743 -5.54 23.01 25.17
CA TRP A 743 -6.07 23.62 26.38
C TRP A 743 -7.18 22.78 27.01
N ILE A 744 -8.17 22.33 26.23
CA ILE A 744 -9.33 21.60 26.77
C ILE A 744 -8.99 20.13 27.14
N GLU A 745 -7.97 19.53 26.54
CA GLU A 745 -7.60 18.12 26.72
C GLU A 745 -6.74 17.83 27.97
N ARG A 746 -6.67 18.75 28.93
CA ARG A 746 -5.92 18.56 30.20
C ARG A 746 -6.79 17.94 31.29
N ASP A 747 -6.15 17.37 32.32
CA ASP A 747 -6.80 16.85 33.53
C ASP A 747 -7.95 15.86 33.26
N MET A 748 -7.72 14.89 32.37
CA MET A 748 -8.72 13.89 31.99
C MET A 748 -8.73 12.69 32.95
N GLN A 749 -9.91 12.18 33.28
CA GLN A 749 -10.07 10.90 33.97
C GLN A 749 -9.83 9.76 32.97
N LEU A 750 -8.81 8.93 33.20
CA LEU A 750 -8.60 7.72 32.39
C LEU A 750 -9.67 6.68 32.70
N LEU A 751 -10.34 6.21 31.65
CA LEU A 751 -11.36 5.16 31.73
C LEU A 751 -10.74 3.78 31.54
N GLY A 752 -9.86 3.65 30.55
CA GLY A 752 -9.31 2.36 30.18
C GLY A 752 -8.31 2.39 29.04
N VAL A 753 -7.86 1.20 28.66
CA VAL A 753 -6.98 0.93 27.52
C VAL A 753 -7.66 -0.10 26.62
N THR A 754 -7.61 0.14 25.32
CA THR A 754 -8.02 -0.84 24.30
C THR A 754 -6.78 -1.51 23.72
N ALA A 755 -6.91 -2.75 23.28
CA ALA A 755 -5.85 -3.50 22.62
C ALA A 755 -6.40 -4.17 21.35
N ILE A 756 -5.88 -3.71 20.22
CA ILE A 756 -6.30 -4.10 18.87
C ILE A 756 -5.18 -4.92 18.24
N GLU A 757 -5.52 -6.09 17.70
CA GLU A 757 -4.57 -6.92 16.94
C GLU A 757 -4.62 -6.53 15.46
N ASP A 758 -3.43 -6.32 14.88
CA ASP A 758 -3.24 -6.23 13.43
C ASP A 758 -2.91 -7.62 12.91
N LYS A 759 -3.90 -8.29 12.31
CA LYS A 759 -3.82 -9.71 11.97
C LYS A 759 -2.80 -9.97 10.86
N LEU A 760 -1.92 -10.96 11.04
CA LEU A 760 -1.07 -11.47 9.96
C LEU A 760 -1.89 -12.14 8.85
N GLN A 761 -1.40 -12.10 7.61
CA GLN A 761 -1.99 -12.91 6.55
C GLN A 761 -1.77 -14.41 6.82
N GLU A 762 -2.72 -15.21 6.36
CA GLU A 762 -2.69 -16.66 6.52
C GLU A 762 -1.41 -17.25 5.89
N GLY A 763 -0.64 -17.99 6.70
CA GLY A 763 0.57 -18.69 6.24
C GLY A 763 1.82 -17.81 6.06
N VAL A 764 1.81 -16.55 6.51
CA VAL A 764 3.00 -15.67 6.50
C VAL A 764 4.19 -16.24 7.29
N PRO A 765 4.02 -16.70 8.55
CA PRO A 765 5.15 -17.23 9.33
C PRO A 765 5.78 -18.47 8.68
N SER A 766 4.97 -19.35 8.10
CA SER A 766 5.46 -20.51 7.34
C SER A 766 6.17 -20.09 6.05
N ALA A 767 5.64 -19.12 5.32
CA ALA A 767 6.23 -18.66 4.07
C ALA A 767 7.62 -18.02 4.30
N ILE A 768 7.75 -17.15 5.31
CA ILE A 768 9.04 -16.54 5.68
C ILE A 768 10.04 -17.60 6.10
N PHE A 769 9.60 -18.58 6.90
CA PHE A 769 10.45 -19.70 7.31
C PHE A 769 10.95 -20.51 6.12
N ASP A 770 10.08 -20.87 5.17
CA ASP A 770 10.45 -21.63 3.96
C ASP A 770 11.42 -20.84 3.06
N LEU A 771 11.20 -19.53 2.90
CA LEU A 771 12.11 -18.64 2.15
C LEU A 771 13.48 -18.54 2.84
N ALA A 772 13.52 -18.40 4.16
CA ALA A 772 14.75 -18.37 4.93
C ALA A 772 15.52 -19.71 4.84
N GLN A 773 14.81 -20.85 4.89
CA GLN A 773 15.42 -22.17 4.67
C GLN A 773 15.97 -22.35 3.25
N ALA A 774 15.37 -21.70 2.25
CA ALA A 774 15.87 -21.68 0.89
C ALA A 774 17.11 -20.78 0.70
N GLY A 775 17.59 -20.12 1.77
CA GLY A 775 18.75 -19.21 1.73
C GLY A 775 18.41 -17.79 1.28
N ILE A 776 17.13 -17.44 1.20
CA ILE A 776 16.65 -16.10 0.82
C ILE A 776 16.57 -15.22 2.06
N LYS A 777 17.20 -14.05 2.03
CA LYS A 777 17.16 -13.07 3.12
C LYS A 777 15.91 -12.22 3.00
N VAL A 778 15.08 -12.23 4.03
CA VAL A 778 13.85 -11.42 4.09
C VAL A 778 14.12 -10.18 4.95
N TRP A 779 13.98 -9.00 4.36
CA TRP A 779 14.13 -7.71 5.03
C TRP A 779 12.79 -6.99 5.06
N VAL A 780 12.38 -6.51 6.22
CA VAL A 780 11.10 -5.84 6.42
C VAL A 780 11.33 -4.33 6.50
N LEU A 781 10.71 -3.56 5.62
CA LEU A 781 10.86 -2.11 5.53
C LEU A 781 9.52 -1.45 5.81
N THR A 782 9.32 -0.86 6.99
CA THR A 782 8.03 -0.35 7.45
C THR A 782 8.06 1.11 7.90
N GLY A 783 6.95 1.82 7.71
CA GLY A 783 6.72 3.15 8.29
C GLY A 783 6.41 3.14 9.78
N ASP A 784 6.21 1.95 10.38
CA ASP A 784 5.81 1.81 11.77
C ASP A 784 6.93 2.14 12.77
N ARG A 785 6.55 2.30 14.03
CA ARG A 785 7.49 2.44 15.14
C ARG A 785 8.30 1.15 15.33
N GLU A 786 9.48 1.32 15.91
CA GLU A 786 10.44 0.25 16.17
C GLU A 786 9.84 -0.93 16.95
N GLU A 787 9.14 -0.66 18.05
CA GLU A 787 8.53 -1.68 18.92
C GLU A 787 7.52 -2.56 18.15
N THR A 788 6.61 -1.93 17.39
CA THR A 788 5.61 -2.64 16.59
C THR A 788 6.27 -3.48 15.50
N ALA A 789 7.29 -2.95 14.85
CA ALA A 789 8.02 -3.66 13.80
C ALA A 789 8.78 -4.88 14.34
N ILE A 790 9.39 -4.76 15.52
CA ILE A 790 10.04 -5.87 16.22
C ILE A 790 9.02 -6.95 16.58
N ASN A 791 7.88 -6.58 17.16
CA ASN A 791 6.82 -7.53 17.52
C ASN A 791 6.29 -8.31 16.30
N ILE A 792 6.08 -7.62 15.17
CA ILE A 792 5.72 -8.27 13.90
C ILE A 792 6.86 -9.18 13.44
N GLY A 793 8.12 -8.77 13.61
CA GLY A 793 9.28 -9.60 13.34
C GLY A 793 9.26 -10.94 14.10
N HIS A 794 8.96 -10.91 15.40
CA HIS A 794 8.80 -12.11 16.21
C HIS A 794 7.60 -12.96 15.75
N ALA A 795 6.47 -12.31 15.48
CA ALA A 795 5.25 -12.94 14.99
C ALA A 795 5.46 -13.73 13.69
N CYS A 796 6.19 -13.11 12.76
CA CYS A 796 6.53 -13.66 11.45
C CYS A 796 7.64 -14.72 11.51
N ARG A 797 8.20 -15.01 12.70
CA ARG A 797 9.41 -15.85 12.89
C ARG A 797 10.61 -15.36 12.08
N LEU A 798 10.66 -14.05 11.83
CA LEU A 798 11.79 -13.40 11.17
C LEU A 798 12.94 -13.22 12.17
N ILE A 799 12.61 -12.87 13.41
CA ILE A 799 13.52 -12.78 14.55
C ILE A 799 13.09 -13.74 15.66
N ASN A 800 14.08 -14.29 16.37
CA ASN A 800 13.86 -15.17 17.52
C ASN A 800 14.45 -14.51 18.78
N ASP A 801 13.94 -14.88 19.96
CA ASP A 801 14.40 -14.32 21.25
C ASP A 801 15.89 -14.61 21.56
N LYS A 802 16.47 -15.61 20.89
CA LYS A 802 17.89 -15.96 20.98
C LYS A 802 18.79 -15.10 20.08
N MET A 803 18.22 -14.32 19.17
CA MET A 803 18.99 -13.45 18.29
C MET A 803 19.39 -12.17 19.01
N GLN A 804 20.63 -11.74 18.81
CA GLN A 804 21.09 -10.43 19.24
C GLN A 804 20.66 -9.39 18.20
N LEU A 805 19.96 -8.35 18.67
CA LEU A 805 19.51 -7.23 17.84
C LEU A 805 20.58 -6.13 17.81
N LEU A 806 21.04 -5.79 16.61
CA LEU A 806 21.97 -4.70 16.36
C LEU A 806 21.17 -3.44 15.99
N TYR A 807 21.23 -2.41 16.84
CA TYR A 807 20.47 -1.17 16.64
C TYR A 807 21.28 -0.11 15.89
N VAL A 808 20.64 0.55 14.93
CA VAL A 808 21.15 1.70 14.18
C VAL A 808 20.10 2.81 14.21
N ASN A 809 20.15 3.66 15.24
CA ASN A 809 19.11 4.65 15.55
C ASN A 809 19.66 6.04 15.93
N ALA A 810 20.95 6.30 15.68
CA ALA A 810 21.57 7.58 15.99
C ALA A 810 21.01 8.74 15.14
N GLU A 811 20.59 9.83 15.80
CA GLU A 811 20.00 11.01 15.14
C GLU A 811 21.05 12.00 14.59
N ARG A 812 22.31 11.89 15.01
CA ARG A 812 23.41 12.77 14.54
C ARG A 812 24.41 11.98 13.69
N VAL A 813 24.91 12.59 12.62
CA VAL A 813 25.88 11.97 11.69
C VAL A 813 27.13 11.44 12.41
N ASP A 814 27.69 12.20 13.36
CA ASP A 814 28.91 11.79 14.05
C ASP A 814 28.66 10.59 14.97
N ALA A 815 27.56 10.61 15.73
CA ALA A 815 27.14 9.49 16.56
C ALA A 815 26.84 8.24 15.73
N LEU A 816 26.20 8.42 14.57
CA LEU A 816 25.94 7.33 13.62
C LEU A 816 27.23 6.74 13.07
N SER A 817 28.23 7.58 12.75
CA SER A 817 29.53 7.09 12.27
C SER A 817 30.24 6.26 13.34
N THR A 818 30.28 6.74 14.59
CA THR A 818 30.88 5.99 15.70
C THR A 818 30.14 4.68 15.98
N GLN A 819 28.80 4.70 15.93
CA GLN A 819 27.98 3.50 16.13
C GLN A 819 28.26 2.46 15.04
N LEU A 820 28.23 2.86 13.75
CA LEU A 820 28.51 1.95 12.63
C LEU A 820 29.96 1.46 12.63
N ASP A 821 30.92 2.30 13.02
CA ASP A 821 32.33 1.91 13.13
C ASP A 821 32.50 0.85 14.22
N SER A 822 31.88 1.05 15.39
CA SER A 822 31.92 0.07 16.48
C SER A 822 31.29 -1.28 16.10
N LEU A 823 30.18 -1.26 15.34
CA LEU A 823 29.53 -2.47 14.85
C LEU A 823 30.38 -3.15 13.77
N HIS A 824 30.91 -2.39 12.81
CA HIS A 824 31.70 -2.92 11.72
C HIS A 824 33.06 -3.48 12.19
N GLU A 825 33.68 -2.89 13.21
CA GLU A 825 34.96 -3.33 13.78
C GLU A 825 34.83 -4.47 14.80
N ALA A 826 33.59 -4.83 15.19
CA ALA A 826 33.37 -5.97 16.08
C ALA A 826 34.00 -7.26 15.50
N PRO A 827 34.78 -8.02 16.28
CA PRO A 827 35.57 -9.14 15.77
C PRO A 827 34.70 -10.26 15.17
N GLU A 828 33.51 -10.48 15.75
CA GLU A 828 32.52 -11.44 15.22
C GLU A 828 32.03 -11.04 13.84
N ILE A 829 31.67 -9.77 13.64
CA ILE A 829 31.17 -9.23 12.37
C ILE A 829 32.28 -9.25 11.31
N GLN A 830 33.50 -8.82 11.65
CA GLN A 830 34.65 -8.90 10.74
C GLN A 830 34.94 -10.32 10.25
N ARG A 831 34.83 -11.31 11.15
CA ARG A 831 35.01 -12.72 10.80
C ARG A 831 33.93 -13.21 9.82
N LEU A 832 32.68 -12.81 10.05
CA LEU A 832 31.54 -13.17 9.19
C LEU A 832 31.63 -12.49 7.80
N ILE A 833 32.04 -11.22 7.75
CA ILE A 833 32.27 -10.49 6.50
C ILE A 833 33.35 -11.19 5.67
N ARG A 834 34.50 -11.53 6.28
CA ARG A 834 35.61 -12.19 5.57
C ARG A 834 35.27 -13.60 5.08
N SER A 835 34.45 -14.33 5.84
CA SER A 835 33.99 -15.68 5.46
C SER A 835 32.78 -15.66 4.53
N ASN A 836 32.19 -14.49 4.28
CA ASN A 836 30.93 -14.30 3.55
C ASN A 836 29.80 -15.22 4.06
N GLN A 837 29.76 -15.41 5.38
CA GLN A 837 28.77 -16.23 6.07
C GLN A 837 27.70 -15.35 6.73
N VAL A 838 26.48 -15.85 6.73
CA VAL A 838 25.34 -15.22 7.42
C VAL A 838 25.27 -15.82 8.81
N ALA A 839 25.17 -14.97 9.84
CA ALA A 839 24.99 -15.42 11.21
C ALA A 839 23.53 -15.79 11.49
N ASP A 840 23.31 -16.96 12.09
CA ASP A 840 21.96 -17.40 12.45
C ASP A 840 21.35 -16.64 13.64
N ASN A 841 22.19 -15.99 14.45
CA ASN A 841 21.80 -15.35 15.71
C ASN A 841 21.87 -13.82 15.67
N LEU A 842 22.04 -13.19 14.51
CA LEU A 842 22.11 -11.73 14.38
C LEU A 842 20.97 -11.20 13.52
N ALA A 843 20.30 -10.15 14.00
CA ALA A 843 19.37 -9.34 13.23
C ALA A 843 19.66 -7.86 13.45
N MET A 844 19.37 -7.03 12.45
CA MET A 844 19.62 -5.59 12.52
C MET A 844 18.30 -4.81 12.52
N VAL A 845 18.20 -3.78 13.36
CA VAL A 845 17.08 -2.85 13.42
C VAL A 845 17.58 -1.44 13.10
N CYS A 846 17.02 -0.81 12.06
CA CYS A 846 17.41 0.52 11.62
C CYS A 846 16.24 1.50 11.73
N ASP A 847 16.48 2.70 12.25
CA ASP A 847 15.47 3.76 12.27
C ASP A 847 15.61 4.71 11.07
N GLY A 848 14.49 5.16 10.53
CA GLY A 848 14.42 6.07 9.39
C GLY A 848 15.19 7.37 9.62
N LYS A 849 15.25 7.85 10.87
CA LYS A 849 16.04 9.04 11.26
C LYS A 849 17.54 8.85 11.03
N ALA A 850 18.08 7.68 11.37
CA ALA A 850 19.48 7.36 11.11
C ALA A 850 19.75 7.22 9.61
N LEU A 851 18.80 6.63 8.88
CA LEU A 851 18.89 6.42 7.43
C LEU A 851 18.87 7.72 6.62
N VAL A 852 18.31 8.82 7.13
CA VAL A 852 18.40 10.15 6.47
C VAL A 852 19.85 10.59 6.26
N HIS A 853 20.74 10.26 7.18
CA HIS A 853 22.16 10.63 7.09
C HIS A 853 22.94 9.75 6.11
N ILE A 854 22.44 8.54 5.85
CA ILE A 854 23.02 7.58 4.89
C ILE A 854 22.46 7.82 3.48
N PHE A 855 21.20 8.25 3.40
CA PHE A 855 20.51 8.56 2.18
C PHE A 855 19.96 10.00 2.21
N PRO A 856 20.84 11.01 2.01
CA PRO A 856 20.41 12.40 2.01
C PRO A 856 19.53 12.70 0.79
N SER A 857 18.50 13.53 0.99
CA SER A 857 17.62 14.03 -0.08
C SER A 857 18.41 14.62 -1.25
N ARG A 858 17.85 14.56 -2.46
CA ARG A 858 18.51 15.06 -3.68
C ARG A 858 19.01 16.50 -3.58
N ASP A 859 18.23 17.38 -2.97
CA ASP A 859 18.59 18.79 -2.78
C ASP A 859 19.74 18.97 -1.80
N THR A 860 19.75 18.16 -0.73
CA THR A 860 20.84 18.13 0.26
C THR A 860 22.12 17.59 -0.39
N ARG A 861 22.01 16.51 -1.17
CA ARG A 861 23.14 15.90 -1.88
C ARG A 861 23.77 16.84 -2.91
N ALA A 862 22.96 17.67 -3.59
CA ALA A 862 23.44 18.66 -4.54
C ALA A 862 24.20 19.82 -3.87
N LYS A 863 23.90 20.10 -2.60
CA LYS A 863 24.54 21.16 -1.80
C LYS A 863 25.72 20.67 -0.95
N MET A 864 25.99 19.37 -0.93
CA MET A 864 27.06 18.76 -0.12
C MET A 864 28.44 18.92 -0.77
N SER A 865 29.47 19.10 0.07
CA SER A 865 30.88 19.07 -0.36
C SER A 865 31.31 17.67 -0.81
N THR A 866 32.36 17.59 -1.62
CA THR A 866 32.92 16.31 -2.10
C THR A 866 33.37 15.38 -0.97
N GLU A 867 33.85 15.93 0.14
CA GLU A 867 34.23 15.18 1.35
C GLU A 867 33.00 14.58 2.07
N ALA A 868 31.92 15.35 2.17
CA ALA A 868 30.68 14.89 2.77
C ALA A 868 30.06 13.73 1.96
N VAL A 869 30.09 13.83 0.62
CA VAL A 869 29.62 12.75 -0.27
C VAL A 869 30.42 11.46 -0.05
N LYS A 870 31.76 11.56 0.03
CA LYS A 870 32.61 10.39 0.33
C LYS A 870 32.31 9.78 1.70
N ARG A 871 32.07 10.60 2.73
CA ARG A 871 31.71 10.12 4.07
C ARG A 871 30.39 9.34 4.05
N VAL A 872 29.38 9.86 3.35
CA VAL A 872 28.08 9.16 3.18
C VAL A 872 28.26 7.84 2.43
N GLU A 873 29.06 7.81 1.36
CA GLU A 873 29.36 6.57 0.63
C GLU A 873 30.05 5.53 1.53
N MET A 874 31.03 5.93 2.34
CA MET A 874 31.66 5.03 3.31
C MET A 874 30.68 4.50 4.37
N LEU A 875 29.80 5.35 4.92
CA LEU A 875 28.78 4.93 5.87
C LEU A 875 27.79 3.94 5.25
N SER A 876 27.37 4.18 4.02
CA SER A 876 26.47 3.28 3.29
C SER A 876 27.10 1.91 3.02
N ALA A 877 28.41 1.87 2.73
CA ALA A 877 29.16 0.63 2.55
C ALA A 877 29.27 -0.15 3.88
N LYS A 878 29.65 0.52 4.97
CA LYS A 878 29.73 -0.10 6.30
C LYS A 878 28.38 -0.65 6.77
N LEU A 879 27.29 0.11 6.59
CA LEU A 879 25.94 -0.37 6.89
C LEU A 879 25.62 -1.63 6.08
N LEU A 880 25.92 -1.64 4.78
CA LEU A 880 25.63 -2.79 3.93
C LEU A 880 26.44 -4.03 4.34
N ASP A 881 27.70 -3.89 4.74
CA ASP A 881 28.53 -5.01 5.16
C ASP A 881 28.04 -5.63 6.48
N VAL A 882 27.62 -4.81 7.44
CA VAL A 882 26.96 -5.29 8.66
C VAL A 882 25.60 -5.93 8.34
N ALA A 883 24.81 -5.32 7.45
CA ALA A 883 23.51 -5.85 7.04
C ALA A 883 23.61 -7.21 6.34
N ARG A 884 24.67 -7.44 5.56
CA ARG A 884 24.90 -8.68 4.80
C ARG A 884 25.12 -9.88 5.69
N VAL A 885 25.75 -9.71 6.85
CA VAL A 885 26.02 -10.82 7.78
C VAL A 885 24.82 -11.14 8.67
N CYS A 886 23.87 -10.21 8.80
CA CYS A 886 22.63 -10.43 9.55
C CYS A 886 21.65 -11.33 8.78
N LYS A 887 20.93 -12.18 9.49
CA LYS A 887 19.90 -13.07 8.92
C LYS A 887 18.65 -12.29 8.49
N ALA A 888 18.29 -11.29 9.29
CA ALA A 888 17.13 -10.44 9.07
C ALA A 888 17.50 -8.97 9.32
N LEU A 889 16.76 -8.08 8.65
CA LEU A 889 16.84 -6.63 8.84
C LEU A 889 15.42 -6.08 8.94
N ILE A 890 15.17 -5.24 9.94
CA ILE A 890 13.93 -4.51 10.12
C ILE A 890 14.25 -3.01 10.06
N ALA A 891 13.75 -2.32 9.04
CA ALA A 891 13.87 -0.87 8.94
C ALA A 891 12.54 -0.23 9.33
N CYS A 892 12.57 0.63 10.35
CA CYS A 892 11.41 1.25 10.98
C CYS A 892 11.33 2.73 10.59
N ARG A 893 10.12 3.31 10.61
CA ARG A 893 9.86 4.71 10.25
C ARG A 893 10.48 5.15 8.92
N VAL A 894 10.58 4.23 7.95
CA VAL A 894 11.17 4.55 6.65
C VAL A 894 10.16 5.17 5.71
N SER A 895 10.59 6.24 5.01
CA SER A 895 9.78 6.86 3.97
C SER A 895 9.80 6.02 2.66
N PRO A 896 8.83 6.21 1.74
CA PRO A 896 8.81 5.53 0.45
C PRO A 896 10.11 5.72 -0.37
N SER A 897 10.77 6.88 -0.28
CA SER A 897 12.05 7.12 -0.95
C SER A 897 13.16 6.30 -0.32
N GLN A 898 13.21 6.25 1.02
CA GLN A 898 14.21 5.47 1.76
C GLN A 898 14.06 3.98 1.49
N LYS A 899 12.83 3.44 1.37
CA LYS A 899 12.60 2.04 0.97
C LYS A 899 13.29 1.72 -0.35
N ALA A 900 13.11 2.58 -1.35
CA ALA A 900 13.75 2.42 -2.66
C ALA A 900 15.28 2.55 -2.60
N GLU A 901 15.80 3.46 -1.77
CA GLU A 901 17.24 3.67 -1.58
C GLU A 901 17.92 2.48 -0.91
N ILE A 902 17.28 1.82 0.06
CA ILE A 902 17.76 0.56 0.65
C ILE A 902 17.86 -0.54 -0.41
N VAL A 903 16.82 -0.72 -1.23
CA VAL A 903 16.84 -1.69 -2.34
C VAL A 903 17.96 -1.34 -3.33
N GLN A 904 18.13 -0.06 -3.62
CA GLN A 904 19.19 0.40 -4.52
C GLN A 904 20.59 0.17 -3.93
N LEU A 905 20.77 0.32 -2.62
CA LEU A 905 22.02 0.08 -1.92
C LEU A 905 22.43 -1.39 -2.06
N VAL A 906 21.53 -2.33 -1.80
CA VAL A 906 21.81 -3.78 -1.96
C VAL A 906 22.12 -4.12 -3.42
N ARG A 907 21.33 -3.57 -4.35
CA ARG A 907 21.49 -3.77 -5.80
C ARG A 907 22.82 -3.23 -6.34
N LYS A 908 23.28 -2.08 -5.86
CA LYS A 908 24.55 -1.44 -6.27
C LYS A 908 25.75 -2.01 -5.53
N GLY A 909 25.63 -2.26 -4.24
CA GLY A 909 26.73 -2.68 -3.37
C GLY A 909 27.33 -4.03 -3.73
N GLY A 910 26.64 -4.86 -4.53
CA GLY A 910 27.25 -6.04 -5.17
C GLY A 910 28.39 -5.70 -6.15
N ARG A 911 28.50 -4.46 -6.64
CA ARG A 911 29.55 -4.03 -7.59
C ARG A 911 30.85 -3.58 -6.92
N GLN A 912 30.80 -3.01 -5.71
CA GLN A 912 31.95 -2.32 -5.10
C GLN A 912 32.87 -3.26 -4.30
N GLY A 913 32.39 -4.42 -3.86
CA GLY A 913 33.17 -5.32 -2.99
C GLY A 913 34.33 -6.06 -3.67
N ASN A 914 34.57 -5.89 -4.99
CA ASN A 914 35.57 -6.71 -5.68
C ASN A 914 36.13 -6.10 -6.98
N GLU A 915 36.42 -4.79 -7.01
CA GLU A 915 37.12 -4.21 -8.19
C GLU A 915 38.51 -4.79 -8.43
N LYS A 916 39.16 -5.38 -7.40
CA LYS A 916 40.46 -6.05 -7.54
C LYS A 916 40.38 -7.51 -8.01
N MET A 917 39.19 -8.11 -8.07
CA MET A 917 38.97 -9.50 -8.49
C MET A 917 37.58 -9.58 -9.12
N GLY A 918 37.46 -9.38 -10.43
CA GLY A 918 36.18 -9.21 -11.16
C GLY A 918 35.21 -10.40 -11.15
N LYS A 919 34.73 -10.83 -9.97
CA LYS A 919 33.94 -12.06 -9.74
C LYS A 919 32.88 -11.97 -8.63
N GLY A 920 32.43 -10.78 -8.22
CA GLY A 920 31.23 -10.67 -7.37
C GLY A 920 29.97 -10.56 -8.23
N GLU A 921 29.09 -11.57 -8.23
CA GLU A 921 27.78 -11.46 -8.90
C GLU A 921 26.87 -10.48 -8.15
N GLN A 922 26.10 -9.67 -8.89
CA GLN A 922 25.11 -8.77 -8.28
C GLN A 922 23.94 -9.61 -7.72
N PRO A 923 23.54 -9.43 -6.45
CA PRO A 923 22.42 -10.15 -5.87
C PRO A 923 21.11 -9.73 -6.56
N ILE A 924 20.25 -10.69 -6.88
CA ILE A 924 18.93 -10.42 -7.42
C ILE A 924 17.97 -10.11 -6.26
N THR A 925 17.24 -9.01 -6.43
CA THR A 925 16.39 -8.42 -5.39
C THR A 925 14.94 -8.48 -5.83
N LEU A 926 14.08 -9.00 -4.95
CA LEU A 926 12.63 -8.95 -5.09
C LEU A 926 12.07 -7.96 -4.06
N ALA A 927 11.15 -7.09 -4.48
CA ALA A 927 10.37 -6.26 -3.57
C ALA A 927 8.89 -6.65 -3.65
N ILE A 928 8.24 -6.76 -2.50
CA ILE A 928 6.80 -7.06 -2.37
C ILE A 928 6.11 -6.01 -1.52
N GLY A 929 4.94 -5.57 -1.98
CA GLY A 929 4.12 -4.54 -1.32
C GLY A 929 2.70 -4.54 -1.88
N ASP A 930 1.77 -3.85 -1.21
CA ASP A 930 0.37 -3.73 -1.65
C ASP A 930 -0.02 -2.26 -1.92
N GLY A 931 0.56 -1.30 -1.19
CA GLY A 931 0.18 0.11 -1.25
C GLY A 931 1.04 1.02 -2.15
N ALA A 932 0.60 2.27 -2.22
CA ALA A 932 1.29 3.38 -2.91
C ALA A 932 2.73 3.59 -2.44
N ASN A 933 2.96 3.41 -1.14
CA ASN A 933 4.22 3.64 -0.46
C ASN A 933 5.33 2.67 -0.92
N ASP A 934 4.94 1.55 -1.55
CA ASP A 934 5.85 0.50 -1.96
C ASP A 934 6.17 0.53 -3.45
N VAL A 935 5.45 1.34 -4.23
CA VAL A 935 5.64 1.46 -5.68
C VAL A 935 7.09 1.81 -6.03
N SER A 936 7.70 2.75 -5.30
CA SER A 936 9.10 3.13 -5.48
C SER A 936 10.07 1.97 -5.23
N MET A 937 9.79 1.16 -4.20
CA MET A 937 10.57 -0.02 -3.82
C MET A 937 10.44 -1.13 -4.89
N ILE A 938 9.20 -1.43 -5.32
CA ILE A 938 8.82 -2.42 -6.34
C ILE A 938 9.46 -2.09 -7.69
N GLN A 939 9.42 -0.83 -8.11
CA GLN A 939 10.02 -0.38 -9.37
C GLN A 939 11.56 -0.41 -9.32
N THR A 940 12.16 -0.20 -8.16
CA THR A 940 13.62 -0.17 -8.00
C THR A 940 14.25 -1.57 -7.95
N ALA A 941 13.52 -2.56 -7.42
CA ALA A 941 13.93 -3.97 -7.36
C ALA A 941 14.06 -4.62 -8.76
N HIS A 942 14.82 -5.72 -8.83
CA HIS A 942 14.92 -6.49 -10.08
C HIS A 942 13.59 -7.15 -10.44
N VAL A 943 12.89 -7.66 -9.44
CA VAL A 943 11.53 -8.19 -9.57
C VAL A 943 10.62 -7.48 -8.57
N GLY A 944 9.48 -6.98 -9.04
CA GLY A 944 8.46 -6.37 -8.22
C GLY A 944 7.22 -7.26 -8.14
N VAL A 945 6.75 -7.55 -6.93
CA VAL A 945 5.51 -8.29 -6.70
C VAL A 945 4.50 -7.39 -5.99
N GLY A 946 3.31 -7.25 -6.57
CA GLY A 946 2.20 -6.55 -5.95
C GLY A 946 1.26 -7.54 -5.27
N ILE A 947 0.84 -7.25 -4.04
CA ILE A 947 -0.26 -7.97 -3.41
C ILE A 947 -1.58 -7.28 -3.73
N CYS A 948 -2.57 -8.05 -4.19
CA CYS A 948 -3.94 -7.58 -4.36
C CYS A 948 -4.62 -7.47 -2.98
N GLY A 949 -4.29 -6.41 -2.24
CA GLY A 949 -4.77 -6.15 -0.89
C GLY A 949 -5.95 -5.17 -0.81
N LYS A 950 -6.27 -4.72 0.41
CA LYS A 950 -7.32 -3.73 0.71
C LYS A 950 -6.83 -2.28 0.74
N GLU A 951 -5.51 -2.06 0.67
CA GLU A 951 -4.89 -0.73 0.63
C GLU A 951 -4.62 -0.24 -0.80
N GLY A 952 -4.80 -1.12 -1.79
CA GLY A 952 -3.90 -1.10 -2.93
C GLY A 952 -4.35 -1.75 -4.24
N VAL A 953 -4.47 -0.99 -5.34
CA VAL A 953 -4.14 -1.53 -6.68
C VAL A 953 -2.90 -0.85 -7.29
N GLN A 954 -2.35 0.17 -6.64
CA GLN A 954 -1.17 0.88 -7.16
C GLN A 954 0.06 -0.01 -7.23
N ALA A 955 0.37 -0.75 -6.16
CA ALA A 955 1.48 -1.69 -6.17
C ALA A 955 1.29 -2.76 -7.24
N VAL A 956 0.08 -3.32 -7.35
CA VAL A 956 -0.30 -4.30 -8.37
C VAL A 956 -0.06 -3.75 -9.78
N ASN A 957 -0.48 -2.52 -10.06
CA ASN A 957 -0.31 -1.89 -11.36
C ASN A 957 1.15 -1.56 -11.69
N ALA A 958 1.97 -1.25 -10.68
CA ALA A 958 3.39 -0.97 -10.83
C ALA A 958 4.30 -2.21 -10.76
N SER A 959 3.75 -3.38 -10.43
CA SER A 959 4.48 -4.64 -10.23
C SER A 959 4.66 -5.46 -11.50
N ASP A 960 5.64 -6.35 -11.47
CA ASP A 960 5.91 -7.33 -12.52
C ASP A 960 4.96 -8.53 -12.43
N TYR A 961 4.66 -8.97 -11.20
CA TYR A 961 3.72 -10.04 -10.86
C TYR A 961 2.73 -9.55 -9.80
N ALA A 962 1.47 -9.95 -9.92
CA ALA A 962 0.45 -9.70 -8.92
C ALA A 962 -0.01 -11.03 -8.30
N ILE A 963 -0.06 -11.11 -6.98
CA ILE A 963 -0.57 -12.25 -6.22
C ILE A 963 -1.59 -11.80 -5.19
N ALA A 964 -2.54 -12.66 -4.81
CA ALA A 964 -3.59 -12.27 -3.86
C ALA A 964 -3.14 -12.26 -2.39
N GLN A 965 -2.16 -13.09 -2.01
CA GLN A 965 -1.68 -13.22 -0.62
C GLN A 965 -0.18 -13.50 -0.58
N PHE A 966 0.47 -13.11 0.51
CA PHE A 966 1.91 -13.29 0.72
C PHE A 966 2.35 -14.77 0.64
N ARG A 967 1.54 -15.70 1.16
CA ARG A 967 1.87 -17.16 1.13
C ARG A 967 2.13 -17.72 -0.28
N PHE A 968 1.57 -17.09 -1.31
CA PHE A 968 1.80 -17.52 -2.69
C PHE A 968 3.20 -17.16 -3.20
N LEU A 969 3.90 -16.24 -2.53
CA LEU A 969 5.28 -15.89 -2.86
C LEU A 969 6.20 -17.12 -2.78
N THR A 970 6.04 -17.99 -1.78
CA THR A 970 6.79 -19.24 -1.64
C THR A 970 6.61 -20.13 -2.87
N ARG A 971 5.38 -20.25 -3.38
CA ARG A 971 5.10 -21.04 -4.58
C ARG A 971 5.60 -20.36 -5.85
N LEU A 972 5.46 -19.04 -5.97
CA LEU A 972 5.94 -18.27 -7.10
C LEU A 972 7.48 -18.37 -7.24
N VAL A 973 8.21 -18.23 -6.14
CA VAL A 973 9.68 -18.22 -6.14
C VAL A 973 10.25 -19.65 -6.15
N LEU A 974 9.87 -20.50 -5.19
CA LEU A 974 10.52 -21.81 -5.00
C LEU A 974 10.10 -22.86 -6.03
N LEU A 975 8.87 -22.79 -6.55
CA LEU A 975 8.39 -23.72 -7.58
C LEU A 975 8.56 -23.11 -8.98
N HIS A 976 7.82 -22.04 -9.29
CA HIS A 976 7.83 -21.48 -10.64
C HIS A 976 9.18 -20.86 -10.97
N GLY A 977 9.72 -20.00 -10.10
CA GLY A 977 11.03 -19.38 -10.30
C GLY A 977 12.14 -20.40 -10.49
N ARG A 978 12.28 -21.37 -9.57
CA ARG A 978 13.29 -22.43 -9.70
C ARG A 978 13.12 -23.28 -10.96
N CYS A 979 11.89 -23.64 -11.33
CA CYS A 979 11.64 -24.43 -12.54
C CYS A 979 11.91 -23.63 -13.81
N ASN A 980 11.55 -22.34 -13.83
CA ASN A 980 11.76 -21.47 -14.98
C ASN A 980 13.23 -21.09 -15.16
N TYR A 981 14.00 -20.98 -14.07
CA TYR A 981 15.45 -20.74 -14.15
C TYR A 981 16.22 -21.99 -14.63
N LYS A 982 15.77 -23.19 -14.23
CA LYS A 982 16.39 -24.45 -14.67
C LYS A 982 16.09 -24.82 -16.13
N ARG A 983 14.94 -24.39 -16.63
CA ARG A 983 14.50 -24.61 -18.02
C ARG A 983 15.17 -23.59 -18.93
#